data_AF-A0A2A9FMY8-F1
#
_entry.id   AF-A0A2A9FMY8-F1
#
_cell.length_a   1.000
_cell.length_b   1.000
_cell.length_c   1.000
_cell.angle_alpha   90.00
_cell.angle_beta   90.00
_cell.angle_gamma   90.00
#
_symmetry.space_group_name_H-M   'P 1'
#
loop_
_entity.id
_entity.type
_entity.pdbx_description
1 polymer ?
#
loop_
_entity_poly.entity_id
_entity_poly.type
_entity_poly.pdbx_seq_one_letter_code
_entity_poly.pdbx_strand_id
1 'polypeptide(L)'
;MKQQGSISRHAWLKTARWTLLLLGLLLGNLAQAATDYFFHPSSEDLPAGCKKDDGHSYSCGVLTLAEDDTITLGGLKPVTITFSGAFTTGASNLINASGAVDDLKLITNGALTLGANTRLNANVVGTAAVTLDEDVTVDGAISTGAGAVTVGSRSTVGGGISTGAGVVTLLASATLGGGITTEDGGITVGNQSSVGGAITSTGAGVVWLWEKVEVAGGVSTVTGGITVKDQSRVCGSISITGAGVVVLTTNIKVGGSVITQVGAITIGTGSTVGNDVISGGVITLTGLLTGLLVGGNVSSIGAGAITTTTTSIGGNVSSGAGVITLTNSQVRGTVTSDVAIVKTGGSVGDINLVINIPSACSAVVVGDIHHFEISAPASGLTCNPLDVTVKACLNETCDLYTDSITAQAQITQGVTTNSQTQTFTGGSQVYALRAGTFGEAFLSMASSTPAASAQTLCSIGSNALSSNCTLQMVESGFVLFDSQTGSSLIPNHIAGRTTLDDVWVRAVKSDPADPLRCIPGFSEKSERMVGFASDYINPAPTDLVGSPKLKVNDVEISNISSAFTLVPLDFNAQAEAPIRLFYPDAGKLSLSLRYEDKEADTGLVMTSTGNTFVVRPYGLCLYSDTTNSSCLLGDANCSVFVPAGDPFDLSVKAVAWEAGADTDFCSVKAVTPNYRQSGITLTSSLVAPDSGSSGILGETNVDIVFGDAGEKTHTNQTISEVGVFTITANPPNYLDGPAVGDSNGDGVIDKVSTSANIGRFIPAYLDVVGSASLTPSCGPFSYQGQPMGFAAGQAPRLQVSGHNRAGVVTTNYDRGDFWRLNAPERSQYTSVTGVASFDQGYVVGPPVVPARLQEVDITQSEYLDDLATEGNGIRIARWSDQQLWYLPAVTPTIDDRPFQALVSLNVSAAALTDEDGVCYTHGNKDSGAACADYFADADPLTVREPGFGGSEVRLGRLRIGNAHGSELQALNLPLTIETWQAKATGSAFVREGLDNCSAGVLGDPVLDGFSGQLAAGETTPSVVGPSAGVGQLGLTAPGAGKTGSVRVHFAGGPSPALPPTWLDFDWNGTGREAAQGIATFGIYSGPTPLIFRRELYR
;
A
#
# COMPACT_ATOMS: atom_id res chain seq x y z
N MET A 1 8.46 53.58 -81.09
CA MET A 1 9.76 54.28 -81.16
C MET A 1 10.76 53.52 -80.29
N LYS A 2 11.98 53.35 -80.81
CA LYS A 2 13.30 53.02 -80.21
C LYS A 2 13.36 52.99 -78.66
N GLN A 3 14.16 52.17 -77.96
CA GLN A 3 15.33 51.36 -78.30
C GLN A 3 15.69 50.42 -77.11
N GLN A 4 16.19 49.22 -77.46
CA GLN A 4 17.27 48.39 -76.87
C GLN A 4 17.79 48.63 -75.43
N GLY A 5 18.02 47.49 -74.74
CA GLY A 5 19.05 47.37 -73.70
C GLY A 5 19.15 45.97 -73.07
N SER A 6 20.06 45.14 -73.58
CA SER A 6 20.55 43.85 -73.05
C SER A 6 20.74 43.80 -71.53
N ILE A 7 20.48 42.65 -70.87
CA ILE A 7 21.39 42.04 -69.85
C ILE A 7 20.95 40.61 -69.43
N SER A 8 21.90 39.71 -69.72
CA SER A 8 22.35 38.49 -69.01
C SER A 8 21.48 37.24 -68.79
N ARG A 9 22.11 36.12 -69.17
CA ARG A 9 21.83 34.70 -68.92
C ARG A 9 21.69 34.29 -67.43
N HIS A 10 21.41 35.20 -66.50
CA HIS A 10 21.21 34.88 -65.07
C HIS A 10 19.76 34.60 -64.68
N ALA A 11 18.80 34.70 -65.61
CA ALA A 11 17.38 34.49 -65.32
C ALA A 11 16.93 33.02 -65.38
N TRP A 12 17.64 32.15 -66.11
CA TRP A 12 17.21 30.75 -66.31
C TRP A 12 17.59 29.79 -65.16
N LEU A 13 18.52 30.18 -64.28
CA LEU A 13 18.88 29.40 -63.08
C LEU A 13 18.10 29.83 -61.83
N LYS A 14 17.44 30.99 -61.85
CA LYS A 14 16.60 31.46 -60.72
C LYS A 14 15.15 31.05 -60.85
N THR A 15 14.59 30.89 -62.05
CA THR A 15 13.23 30.38 -62.23
C THR A 15 13.11 28.88 -61.94
N ALA A 16 14.11 28.05 -62.29
CA ALA A 16 14.10 26.61 -61.96
C ALA A 16 14.23 26.34 -60.44
N ARG A 17 14.93 27.21 -59.70
CA ARG A 17 15.06 27.11 -58.25
C ARG A 17 13.79 27.54 -57.51
N TRP A 18 13.00 28.45 -58.08
CA TRP A 18 11.72 28.88 -57.52
C TRP A 18 10.57 27.92 -57.84
N THR A 19 10.56 27.23 -59.00
CA THR A 19 9.59 26.15 -59.24
C THR A 19 9.88 24.90 -58.42
N LEU A 20 11.15 24.54 -58.15
CA LEU A 20 11.49 23.45 -57.22
C LEU A 20 11.23 23.81 -55.75
N LEU A 21 11.38 25.08 -55.34
CA LEU A 21 11.00 25.53 -54.00
C LEU A 21 9.46 25.61 -53.84
N LEU A 22 8.71 26.03 -54.87
CA LEU A 22 7.24 26.01 -54.82
C LEU A 22 6.68 24.58 -54.90
N LEU A 23 7.30 23.65 -55.64
CA LEU A 23 6.90 22.23 -55.58
C LEU A 23 7.24 21.60 -54.22
N GLY A 24 8.36 22.00 -53.59
CA GLY A 24 8.74 21.57 -52.23
C GLY A 24 7.86 22.16 -51.12
N LEU A 25 7.36 23.39 -51.28
CA LEU A 25 6.42 24.02 -50.34
C LEU A 25 4.96 23.59 -50.54
N LEU A 26 4.59 23.06 -51.71
CA LEU A 26 3.29 22.42 -51.95
C LEU A 26 3.25 20.94 -51.56
N LEU A 27 4.40 20.31 -51.27
CA LEU A 27 4.51 18.94 -50.77
C LEU A 27 4.65 18.85 -49.23
N GLY A 28 4.64 19.98 -48.52
CA GLY A 28 4.82 20.04 -47.07
C GLY A 28 3.55 19.81 -46.24
N ASN A 29 2.39 19.64 -46.87
CA ASN A 29 1.12 19.29 -46.22
C ASN A 29 0.53 18.03 -46.88
N LEU A 30 1.34 16.97 -47.01
CA LEU A 30 0.74 15.64 -47.05
C LEU A 30 0.25 15.39 -45.62
N ALA A 31 -1.07 15.45 -45.42
CA ALA A 31 -1.69 14.92 -44.20
C ALA A 31 -1.09 13.53 -43.98
N GLN A 32 -0.41 13.36 -42.84
CA GLN A 32 0.09 12.06 -42.44
C GLN A 32 -1.14 11.17 -42.33
N ALA A 33 -1.22 10.11 -43.14
CA ALA A 33 -2.40 9.25 -43.12
C ALA A 33 -2.51 8.61 -41.73
N ALA A 34 -3.70 8.66 -41.13
CA ALA A 34 -4.03 7.95 -39.90
C ALA A 34 -3.60 6.48 -40.03
N THR A 35 -2.91 5.99 -39.00
CA THR A 35 -2.39 4.63 -38.95
C THR A 35 -3.26 3.79 -38.01
N ASP A 36 -3.70 2.64 -38.50
CA ASP A 36 -4.43 1.65 -37.71
C ASP A 36 -3.47 0.60 -37.17
N TYR A 37 -3.18 0.65 -35.88
CA TYR A 37 -2.34 -0.35 -35.21
C TYR A 37 -3.21 -1.50 -34.69
N PHE A 38 -2.82 -2.73 -35.03
CA PHE A 38 -3.59 -3.92 -34.67
C PHE A 38 -2.81 -4.81 -33.70
N PHE A 39 -3.24 -4.81 -32.43
CA PHE A 39 -2.69 -5.64 -31.37
C PHE A 39 -3.39 -7.01 -31.39
N HIS A 40 -2.81 -7.97 -32.11
CA HIS A 40 -3.31 -9.33 -32.29
C HIS A 40 -2.16 -10.34 -32.25
N PRO A 41 -2.38 -11.58 -31.74
CA PRO A 41 -1.32 -12.60 -31.65
C PRO A 41 -0.57 -12.91 -32.96
N SER A 42 -1.16 -12.61 -34.12
CA SER A 42 -0.59 -12.85 -35.45
C SER A 42 -0.15 -11.58 -36.18
N SER A 43 -0.22 -10.41 -35.54
CA SER A 43 0.17 -9.14 -36.13
C SER A 43 1.67 -8.93 -35.98
N GLU A 44 2.33 -8.51 -37.06
CA GLU A 44 3.73 -8.06 -37.06
C GLU A 44 3.81 -6.52 -37.13
N ASP A 45 2.69 -5.83 -37.39
CA ASP A 45 2.60 -4.38 -37.52
C ASP A 45 2.18 -3.74 -36.19
N LEU A 46 3.14 -3.68 -35.25
CA LEU A 46 3.00 -2.95 -33.98
C LEU A 46 3.59 -1.54 -34.12
N PRO A 47 3.13 -0.57 -33.30
CA PRO A 47 3.75 0.76 -33.25
C PRO A 47 5.25 0.67 -32.94
N ALA A 48 6.04 1.58 -33.51
CA ALA A 48 7.47 1.63 -33.24
C ALA A 48 7.75 1.81 -31.75
N GLY A 49 8.56 0.92 -31.16
CA GLY A 49 8.83 0.90 -29.73
C GLY A 49 7.93 -0.03 -28.91
N CYS A 50 6.95 -0.68 -29.55
CA CYS A 50 6.16 -1.76 -28.98
C CYS A 50 6.68 -3.13 -29.44
N LYS A 51 6.57 -4.13 -28.57
CA LYS A 51 6.82 -5.54 -28.86
C LYS A 51 5.76 -6.41 -28.22
N LYS A 52 5.55 -7.58 -28.80
CA LYS A 52 4.73 -8.64 -28.23
C LYS A 52 5.55 -9.42 -27.20
N ASP A 53 5.01 -9.62 -26.00
CA ASP A 53 5.63 -10.43 -24.96
C ASP A 53 5.05 -11.85 -24.95
N ASP A 54 3.72 -11.98 -24.97
CA ASP A 54 3.01 -13.25 -25.08
C ASP A 54 1.77 -13.13 -26.00
N GLY A 55 0.87 -14.12 -26.00
CA GLY A 55 -0.32 -14.12 -26.86
C GLY A 55 -1.24 -12.89 -26.69
N HIS A 56 -1.29 -12.28 -25.50
CA HIS A 56 -2.24 -11.21 -25.14
C HIS A 56 -1.60 -10.06 -24.34
N SER A 57 -0.28 -10.06 -24.18
CA SER A 57 0.52 -9.04 -23.49
C SER A 57 1.56 -8.41 -24.41
N TYR A 58 1.69 -7.09 -24.31
CA TYR A 58 2.57 -6.26 -25.12
C TYR A 58 3.30 -5.25 -24.24
N SER A 59 4.58 -5.01 -24.55
CA SER A 59 5.41 -4.01 -23.89
C SER A 59 5.80 -2.92 -24.87
N CYS A 60 5.60 -1.67 -24.47
CA CYS A 60 5.98 -0.48 -25.23
C CYS A 60 6.93 0.39 -24.41
N GLY A 61 7.95 0.94 -25.07
CA GLY A 61 8.84 1.95 -24.49
C GLY A 61 8.16 3.32 -24.37
N VAL A 62 8.74 4.34 -25.01
CA VAL A 62 8.04 5.61 -25.26
C VAL A 62 7.24 5.46 -26.55
N LEU A 63 5.96 5.81 -26.53
CA LEU A 63 5.08 5.78 -27.69
C LEU A 63 4.36 7.12 -27.84
N THR A 64 4.35 7.65 -29.07
CA THR A 64 3.52 8.79 -29.46
C THR A 64 2.70 8.41 -30.68
N LEU A 65 1.37 8.45 -30.55
CA LEU A 65 0.46 8.30 -31.69
C LEU A 65 0.26 9.65 -32.39
N ALA A 66 0.14 9.63 -33.71
CA ALA A 66 -0.20 10.81 -34.49
C ALA A 66 -1.70 11.15 -34.32
N GLU A 67 -2.14 12.28 -34.88
CA GLU A 67 -3.56 12.63 -34.95
C GLU A 67 -4.33 11.57 -35.75
N ASP A 68 -5.55 11.25 -35.31
CA ASP A 68 -6.47 10.28 -35.92
C ASP A 68 -6.00 8.81 -35.96
N ASP A 69 -4.86 8.46 -35.35
CA ASP A 69 -4.41 7.07 -35.26
C ASP A 69 -5.41 6.20 -34.45
N THR A 70 -5.48 4.92 -34.79
CA THR A 70 -6.34 3.96 -34.08
C THR A 70 -5.56 2.78 -33.52
N ILE A 71 -5.99 2.28 -32.35
CA ILE A 71 -5.53 1.01 -31.78
C ILE A 71 -6.72 0.08 -31.71
N THR A 72 -6.66 -1.01 -32.47
CA THR A 72 -7.67 -2.07 -32.48
C THR A 72 -7.11 -3.34 -31.86
N LEU A 73 -7.93 -4.01 -31.04
CA LEU A 73 -7.57 -5.24 -30.35
C LEU A 73 -8.13 -6.46 -31.06
N GLY A 74 -7.39 -7.57 -31.04
CA GLY A 74 -7.91 -8.87 -31.43
C GLY A 74 -7.19 -10.03 -30.72
N GLY A 75 -7.72 -11.24 -30.87
CA GLY A 75 -7.25 -12.42 -30.13
C GLY A 75 -8.09 -12.67 -28.86
N LEU A 76 -7.52 -13.35 -27.85
CA LEU A 76 -8.17 -13.49 -26.55
C LEU A 76 -8.06 -12.19 -25.76
N LYS A 77 -9.07 -11.91 -24.93
CA LYS A 77 -9.20 -10.71 -24.11
C LYS A 77 -9.21 -11.12 -22.62
N PRO A 78 -8.72 -10.29 -21.69
CA PRO A 78 -8.21 -8.92 -21.87
C PRO A 78 -6.83 -8.88 -22.56
N VAL A 79 -6.63 -7.88 -23.43
CA VAL A 79 -5.28 -7.52 -23.92
C VAL A 79 -4.63 -6.60 -22.89
N THR A 80 -3.39 -6.89 -22.51
CA THR A 80 -2.59 -6.03 -21.61
C THR A 80 -1.51 -5.31 -22.40
N ILE A 81 -1.46 -3.98 -22.32
CA ILE A 81 -0.37 -3.18 -22.91
C ILE A 81 0.33 -2.41 -21.81
N THR A 82 1.62 -2.69 -21.63
CA THR A 82 2.46 -2.08 -20.60
C THR A 82 3.42 -1.07 -21.21
N PHE A 83 3.30 0.19 -20.81
CA PHE A 83 4.18 1.29 -21.22
C PHE A 83 5.24 1.54 -20.15
N SER A 84 6.49 1.19 -20.45
CA SER A 84 7.64 1.48 -19.57
C SER A 84 8.11 2.95 -19.69
N GLY A 85 7.80 3.61 -20.80
CA GLY A 85 8.04 5.04 -21.05
C GLY A 85 6.74 5.85 -21.16
N ALA A 86 6.84 7.12 -21.55
CA ALA A 86 5.66 7.96 -21.72
C ALA A 86 4.80 7.47 -22.91
N PHE A 87 3.47 7.49 -22.72
CA PHE A 87 2.50 7.21 -23.77
C PHE A 87 1.71 8.48 -24.06
N THR A 88 1.85 9.01 -25.27
CA THR A 88 1.21 10.26 -25.71
C THR A 88 0.36 10.01 -26.96
N THR A 89 -0.81 10.63 -27.06
CA THR A 89 -1.60 10.62 -28.30
C THR A 89 -1.71 12.03 -28.88
N GLY A 90 -1.79 12.13 -30.20
CA GLY A 90 -2.32 13.30 -30.89
C GLY A 90 -3.82 13.46 -30.64
N ALA A 91 -4.46 14.37 -31.36
CA ALA A 91 -5.90 14.55 -31.26
C ALA A 91 -6.67 13.38 -31.90
N SER A 92 -7.94 13.20 -31.53
CA SER A 92 -8.92 12.34 -32.20
C SER A 92 -8.54 10.86 -32.32
N ASN A 93 -7.67 10.36 -31.44
CA ASN A 93 -7.26 8.96 -31.46
C ASN A 93 -8.38 8.04 -30.96
N LEU A 94 -8.49 6.84 -31.55
CA LEU A 94 -9.47 5.82 -31.15
C LEU A 94 -8.77 4.57 -30.64
N ILE A 95 -8.81 4.33 -29.33
CA ILE A 95 -8.14 3.20 -28.68
C ILE A 95 -9.20 2.27 -28.11
N ASN A 96 -9.28 1.06 -28.66
CA ASN A 96 -10.29 0.05 -28.32
C ASN A 96 -11.74 0.58 -28.44
N ALA A 97 -11.99 1.57 -29.29
CA ALA A 97 -13.25 2.31 -29.31
C ALA A 97 -14.50 1.43 -29.60
N SER A 98 -14.33 0.26 -30.21
CA SER A 98 -15.41 -0.71 -30.50
C SER A 98 -15.46 -1.92 -29.55
N GLY A 99 -14.55 -2.04 -28.59
CA GLY A 99 -14.51 -3.15 -27.62
C GLY A 99 -15.33 -2.88 -26.35
N ALA A 100 -15.27 -3.80 -25.39
CA ALA A 100 -15.65 -3.54 -24.01
C ALA A 100 -14.47 -2.91 -23.24
N VAL A 101 -14.75 -2.20 -22.14
CA VAL A 101 -13.71 -1.62 -21.26
C VAL A 101 -12.74 -2.71 -20.77
N ASP A 102 -13.28 -3.87 -20.41
CA ASP A 102 -12.50 -5.01 -19.90
C ASP A 102 -11.71 -5.74 -21.00
N ASP A 103 -11.87 -5.36 -22.27
CA ASP A 103 -11.04 -5.92 -23.34
C ASP A 103 -9.60 -5.39 -23.29
N LEU A 104 -9.36 -4.24 -22.62
CA LEU A 104 -8.07 -3.57 -22.56
C LEU A 104 -7.68 -3.19 -21.13
N LYS A 105 -6.56 -3.75 -20.67
CA LYS A 105 -5.84 -3.26 -19.48
C LYS A 105 -4.62 -2.47 -19.91
N LEU A 106 -4.64 -1.16 -19.65
CA LEU A 106 -3.54 -0.25 -19.98
C LEU A 106 -2.68 -0.03 -18.74
N ILE A 107 -1.44 -0.50 -18.76
CA ILE A 107 -0.49 -0.30 -17.65
C ILE A 107 0.51 0.79 -18.05
N THR A 108 0.61 1.89 -17.29
CA THR A 108 1.50 3.02 -17.61
C THR A 108 2.48 3.33 -16.49
N ASN A 109 3.73 2.88 -16.64
CA ASN A 109 4.80 3.19 -15.69
C ASN A 109 5.42 4.57 -15.97
N GLY A 110 5.35 5.05 -17.21
CA GLY A 110 5.61 6.44 -17.60
C GLY A 110 4.32 7.28 -17.68
N ALA A 111 4.46 8.59 -17.91
CA ALA A 111 3.32 9.49 -17.98
C ALA A 111 2.40 9.14 -19.16
N LEU A 112 1.09 9.15 -18.93
CA LEU A 112 0.05 9.01 -19.95
C LEU A 112 -0.50 10.40 -20.30
N THR A 113 -0.49 10.77 -21.57
CA THR A 113 -1.11 12.01 -22.06
C THR A 113 -2.02 11.70 -23.24
N LEU A 114 -3.34 11.84 -23.07
CA LEU A 114 -4.31 11.70 -24.15
C LEU A 114 -4.61 13.08 -24.74
N GLY A 115 -4.30 13.27 -26.02
CA GLY A 115 -4.62 14.50 -26.76
C GLY A 115 -6.11 14.69 -26.97
N ALA A 116 -6.51 15.91 -27.34
CA ALA A 116 -7.93 16.30 -27.40
C ALA A 116 -8.79 15.39 -28.28
N ASN A 117 -10.07 15.19 -27.92
CA ASN A 117 -11.02 14.33 -28.65
C ASN A 117 -10.65 12.83 -28.73
N THR A 118 -9.63 12.39 -27.97
CA THR A 118 -9.26 10.97 -27.92
C THR A 118 -10.32 10.15 -27.18
N ARG A 119 -10.68 8.98 -27.71
CA ARG A 119 -11.52 7.98 -27.03
C ARG A 119 -10.68 6.77 -26.66
N LEU A 120 -10.61 6.47 -25.36
CA LEU A 120 -9.94 5.31 -24.79
C LEU A 120 -10.97 4.44 -24.06
N ASN A 121 -11.18 3.24 -24.54
CA ASN A 121 -12.08 2.28 -23.91
C ASN A 121 -11.25 1.23 -23.16
N ALA A 122 -10.80 1.55 -21.94
CA ALA A 122 -9.90 0.71 -21.16
C ALA A 122 -9.90 1.08 -19.67
N ASN A 123 -9.48 0.14 -18.82
CA ASN A 123 -9.04 0.45 -17.46
C ASN A 123 -7.56 0.85 -17.48
N VAL A 124 -7.23 2.00 -16.90
CA VAL A 124 -5.86 2.53 -16.81
C VAL A 124 -5.30 2.30 -15.41
N VAL A 125 -4.14 1.66 -15.33
CA VAL A 125 -3.39 1.44 -14.09
C VAL A 125 -1.98 1.98 -14.27
N GLY A 126 -1.53 2.92 -13.45
CA GLY A 126 -0.21 3.52 -13.62
C GLY A 126 0.52 3.86 -12.34
N THR A 127 1.78 4.22 -12.44
CA THR A 127 2.57 4.77 -11.32
C THR A 127 2.89 6.25 -11.50
N ALA A 128 2.82 6.75 -12.73
CA ALA A 128 3.12 8.14 -13.12
C ALA A 128 1.85 8.95 -13.45
N ALA A 129 2.03 10.21 -13.83
CA ALA A 129 0.93 11.13 -14.08
C ALA A 129 0.08 10.73 -15.29
N VAL A 130 -1.24 10.92 -15.17
CA VAL A 130 -2.23 10.75 -16.25
C VAL A 130 -2.83 12.11 -16.57
N THR A 131 -2.70 12.56 -17.81
CA THR A 131 -3.25 13.84 -18.28
C THR A 131 -4.18 13.59 -19.45
N LEU A 132 -5.43 13.99 -19.31
CA LEU A 132 -6.40 14.03 -20.38
C LEU A 132 -6.53 15.48 -20.83
N ASP A 133 -6.37 15.74 -22.12
CA ASP A 133 -6.67 17.05 -22.70
C ASP A 133 -8.19 17.26 -22.80
N GLU A 134 -8.64 18.29 -23.51
CA GLU A 134 -10.06 18.59 -23.67
C GLU A 134 -10.85 17.58 -24.52
N ASP A 135 -12.14 17.40 -24.20
CA ASP A 135 -13.08 16.54 -24.92
C ASP A 135 -12.63 15.06 -25.04
N VAL A 136 -11.78 14.60 -24.12
CA VAL A 136 -11.31 13.20 -24.05
C VAL A 136 -12.36 12.32 -23.39
N THR A 137 -12.57 11.11 -23.89
CA THR A 137 -13.42 10.11 -23.24
C THR A 137 -12.61 8.88 -22.85
N VAL A 138 -12.57 8.55 -21.56
CA VAL A 138 -12.07 7.28 -21.03
C VAL A 138 -13.26 6.50 -20.49
N ASP A 139 -13.66 5.39 -21.11
CA ASP A 139 -14.87 4.67 -20.67
C ASP A 139 -14.66 3.88 -19.36
N GLY A 140 -13.42 3.52 -19.03
CA GLY A 140 -13.06 2.77 -17.81
C GLY A 140 -12.61 3.63 -16.63
N ALA A 141 -12.00 2.97 -15.64
CA ALA A 141 -11.44 3.61 -14.45
C ALA A 141 -9.96 4.00 -14.61
N ILE A 142 -9.50 4.95 -13.80
CA ILE A 142 -8.09 5.37 -13.74
C ILE A 142 -7.56 5.14 -12.32
N SER A 143 -6.52 4.33 -12.18
CA SER A 143 -5.83 4.09 -10.92
C SER A 143 -4.35 4.43 -11.05
N THR A 144 -3.83 5.27 -10.15
CA THR A 144 -2.39 5.58 -10.10
C THR A 144 -1.80 5.32 -8.71
N GLY A 145 -0.53 4.93 -8.64
CA GLY A 145 0.23 4.85 -7.38
C GLY A 145 0.44 6.24 -6.76
N ALA A 146 1.44 7.00 -7.23
CA ALA A 146 1.69 8.37 -6.76
C ALA A 146 1.45 9.44 -7.84
N GLY A 147 1.10 9.02 -9.06
CA GLY A 147 0.92 9.91 -10.21
C GLY A 147 -0.30 10.82 -10.08
N ALA A 148 -0.13 12.11 -10.39
CA ALA A 148 -1.25 13.04 -10.48
C ALA A 148 -2.19 12.69 -11.65
N VAL A 149 -3.49 12.92 -11.48
CA VAL A 149 -4.49 12.72 -12.54
C VAL A 149 -5.14 14.06 -12.87
N THR A 150 -5.01 14.50 -14.12
CA THR A 150 -5.68 15.70 -14.63
C THR A 150 -6.68 15.32 -15.72
N VAL A 151 -7.95 15.63 -15.50
CA VAL A 151 -9.04 15.43 -16.47
C VAL A 151 -9.34 16.77 -17.12
N GLY A 152 -9.15 16.85 -18.43
CA GLY A 152 -9.36 18.06 -19.22
C GLY A 152 -10.81 18.55 -19.23
N SER A 153 -11.01 19.73 -19.83
CA SER A 153 -12.35 20.33 -19.88
C SER A 153 -13.27 19.54 -20.79
N ARG A 154 -14.54 19.36 -20.39
CA ARG A 154 -15.57 18.56 -21.10
C ARG A 154 -15.20 17.08 -21.30
N SER A 155 -14.13 16.62 -20.66
CA SER A 155 -13.67 15.24 -20.74
C SER A 155 -14.48 14.36 -19.81
N THR A 156 -14.65 13.09 -20.18
CA THR A 156 -15.44 12.10 -19.45
C THR A 156 -14.58 10.92 -19.03
N VAL A 157 -14.71 10.49 -17.78
CA VAL A 157 -14.17 9.22 -17.28
C VAL A 157 -15.35 8.38 -16.77
N GLY A 158 -15.60 7.22 -17.36
CA GLY A 158 -16.77 6.38 -17.05
C GLY A 158 -16.66 5.68 -15.68
N GLY A 159 -15.45 5.30 -15.27
CA GLY A 159 -15.17 4.69 -13.97
C GLY A 159 -14.83 5.70 -12.86
N GLY A 160 -14.20 5.21 -11.79
CA GLY A 160 -13.65 6.05 -10.71
C GLY A 160 -12.20 6.45 -10.96
N ILE A 161 -11.72 7.42 -10.18
CA ILE A 161 -10.30 7.80 -10.10
C ILE A 161 -9.77 7.43 -8.71
N SER A 162 -8.69 6.64 -8.65
CA SER A 162 -8.00 6.31 -7.41
C SER A 162 -6.53 6.65 -7.50
N THR A 163 -6.00 7.40 -6.53
CA THR A 163 -4.56 7.67 -6.41
C THR A 163 -4.07 7.35 -5.00
N GLY A 164 -2.81 6.98 -4.82
CA GLY A 164 -2.15 7.03 -3.51
C GLY A 164 -1.85 8.48 -3.14
N ALA A 165 -0.66 8.99 -3.43
CA ALA A 165 -0.26 10.37 -3.09
C ALA A 165 -0.57 11.43 -4.18
N GLY A 166 -1.06 11.03 -5.35
CA GLY A 166 -1.22 11.91 -6.51
C GLY A 166 -2.39 12.90 -6.38
N VAL A 167 -2.18 14.16 -6.78
CA VAL A 167 -3.25 15.18 -6.86
C VAL A 167 -4.23 14.82 -7.98
N VAL A 168 -5.53 14.95 -7.73
CA VAL A 168 -6.58 14.78 -8.74
C VAL A 168 -7.17 16.15 -9.09
N THR A 169 -7.17 16.50 -10.37
CA THR A 169 -7.74 17.76 -10.87
C THR A 169 -8.70 17.49 -12.03
N LEU A 170 -9.97 17.83 -11.85
CA LEU A 170 -10.95 17.91 -12.94
C LEU A 170 -11.04 19.37 -13.37
N LEU A 171 -10.84 19.65 -14.66
CA LEU A 171 -11.07 20.98 -15.23
C LEU A 171 -12.57 21.22 -15.46
N ALA A 172 -12.95 22.32 -16.12
CA ALA A 172 -14.33 22.73 -16.22
C ALA A 172 -15.20 21.76 -17.05
N SER A 173 -16.43 21.53 -16.59
CA SER A 173 -17.43 20.68 -17.25
C SER A 173 -16.98 19.23 -17.45
N ALA A 174 -16.04 18.73 -16.65
CA ALA A 174 -15.63 17.34 -16.69
C ALA A 174 -16.70 16.43 -16.05
N THR A 175 -16.85 15.21 -16.54
CA THR A 175 -17.81 14.24 -16.01
C THR A 175 -17.09 12.98 -15.55
N LEU A 176 -17.33 12.55 -14.32
CA LEU A 176 -16.81 11.31 -13.77
C LEU A 176 -17.97 10.41 -13.34
N GLY A 177 -18.04 9.18 -13.86
CA GLY A 177 -19.10 8.23 -13.53
C GLY A 177 -18.95 7.58 -12.15
N GLY A 178 -17.72 7.40 -11.67
CA GLY A 178 -17.41 6.85 -10.36
C GLY A 178 -17.05 7.89 -9.29
N GLY A 179 -16.43 7.42 -8.20
CA GLY A 179 -15.90 8.26 -7.12
C GLY A 179 -14.44 8.69 -7.35
N ILE A 180 -13.96 9.61 -6.52
CA ILE A 180 -12.55 10.00 -6.43
C ILE A 180 -12.01 9.55 -5.08
N THR A 181 -10.94 8.76 -5.06
CA THR A 181 -10.24 8.39 -3.83
C THR A 181 -8.77 8.78 -3.94
N THR A 182 -8.24 9.48 -2.94
CA THR A 182 -6.80 9.75 -2.79
C THR A 182 -6.35 9.33 -1.39
N GLU A 183 -5.10 8.89 -1.24
CA GLU A 183 -4.49 8.74 0.09
C GLU A 183 -4.11 10.13 0.61
N ASP A 184 -3.04 10.73 0.10
CA ASP A 184 -2.54 12.04 0.57
C ASP A 184 -2.74 13.19 -0.44
N GLY A 185 -3.14 12.88 -1.67
CA GLY A 185 -3.28 13.87 -2.74
C GLY A 185 -4.44 14.85 -2.53
N GLY A 186 -4.24 16.12 -2.88
CA GLY A 186 -5.34 17.10 -2.96
C GLY A 186 -6.31 16.78 -4.11
N ILE A 187 -7.56 17.21 -3.97
CA ILE A 187 -8.61 16.99 -4.97
C ILE A 187 -9.19 18.35 -5.37
N THR A 188 -9.20 18.67 -6.66
CA THR A 188 -9.85 19.86 -7.22
C THR A 188 -10.86 19.47 -8.28
N VAL A 189 -12.12 19.86 -8.10
CA VAL A 189 -13.19 19.64 -9.07
C VAL A 189 -13.62 20.98 -9.65
N GLY A 190 -13.33 21.19 -10.93
CA GLY A 190 -13.54 22.44 -11.66
C GLY A 190 -15.02 22.77 -11.90
N ASN A 191 -15.27 24.01 -12.33
CA ASN A 191 -16.63 24.55 -12.51
C ASN A 191 -17.53 23.62 -13.35
N GLN A 192 -18.80 23.49 -12.98
CA GLN A 192 -19.84 22.74 -13.73
C GLN A 192 -19.53 21.25 -13.95
N SER A 193 -18.59 20.68 -13.19
CA SER A 193 -18.24 19.26 -13.30
C SER A 193 -19.15 18.40 -12.44
N SER A 194 -19.26 17.11 -12.79
CA SER A 194 -20.04 16.13 -12.04
C SER A 194 -19.19 14.91 -11.64
N VAL A 195 -19.46 14.39 -10.44
CA VAL A 195 -18.86 13.17 -9.88
C VAL A 195 -19.98 12.23 -9.44
N GLY A 196 -20.07 11.07 -10.07
CA GLY A 196 -21.13 10.07 -9.86
C GLY A 196 -20.99 9.25 -8.57
N GLY A 197 -19.84 9.31 -7.90
CA GLY A 197 -19.59 8.66 -6.61
C GLY A 197 -19.27 9.62 -5.47
N ALA A 198 -18.66 9.08 -4.42
CA ALA A 198 -18.11 9.84 -3.30
C ALA A 198 -16.72 10.41 -3.62
N ILE A 199 -16.33 11.48 -2.93
CA ILE A 199 -14.99 12.03 -2.94
C ILE A 199 -14.36 11.79 -1.58
N THR A 200 -13.25 11.05 -1.54
CA THR A 200 -12.60 10.63 -0.29
C THR A 200 -11.10 10.90 -0.35
N SER A 201 -10.55 11.57 0.66
CA SER A 201 -9.11 11.61 0.92
C SER A 201 -8.81 10.93 2.26
N THR A 202 -8.06 9.82 2.25
CA THR A 202 -7.82 8.99 3.45
C THR A 202 -6.63 9.48 4.31
N GLY A 203 -5.91 10.50 3.85
CA GLY A 203 -4.77 11.13 4.51
C GLY A 203 -4.93 12.65 4.66
N ALA A 204 -3.87 13.43 4.38
CA ALA A 204 -3.82 14.89 4.64
C ALA A 204 -4.25 15.81 3.47
N GLY A 205 -5.14 15.34 2.58
CA GLY A 205 -5.54 16.05 1.37
C GLY A 205 -6.54 17.20 1.59
N VAL A 206 -6.45 18.25 0.76
CA VAL A 206 -7.43 19.33 0.69
C VAL A 206 -8.38 19.11 -0.49
N VAL A 207 -9.67 19.32 -0.29
CA VAL A 207 -10.70 19.18 -1.34
C VAL A 207 -11.28 20.55 -1.71
N TRP A 208 -11.24 20.87 -3.00
CA TRP A 208 -11.84 22.08 -3.58
C TRP A 208 -12.89 21.72 -4.62
N LEU A 209 -14.15 22.02 -4.32
CA LEU A 209 -15.22 21.99 -5.31
C LEU A 209 -15.47 23.43 -5.76
N TRP A 210 -15.26 23.70 -7.05
CA TRP A 210 -15.52 24.99 -7.66
C TRP A 210 -17.05 25.21 -7.86
N GLU A 211 -17.45 26.15 -8.71
CA GLU A 211 -18.84 26.59 -8.82
C GLU A 211 -19.69 25.58 -9.61
N LYS A 212 -20.96 25.38 -9.20
CA LYS A 212 -21.93 24.51 -9.88
C LYS A 212 -21.45 23.05 -10.04
N VAL A 213 -20.65 22.56 -9.11
CA VAL A 213 -20.21 21.16 -9.07
C VAL A 213 -21.30 20.28 -8.49
N GLU A 214 -21.52 19.10 -9.06
CA GLU A 214 -22.43 18.09 -8.53
C GLU A 214 -21.68 16.84 -8.09
N VAL A 215 -21.91 16.40 -6.85
CA VAL A 215 -21.35 15.16 -6.28
C VAL A 215 -22.51 14.28 -5.82
N ALA A 216 -22.64 13.09 -6.43
CA ALA A 216 -23.71 12.15 -6.12
C ALA A 216 -23.53 11.45 -4.77
N GLY A 217 -22.28 11.31 -4.29
CA GLY A 217 -21.95 10.76 -2.98
C GLY A 217 -21.71 11.82 -1.89
N GLY A 218 -21.02 11.39 -0.83
CA GLY A 218 -20.46 12.28 0.20
C GLY A 218 -19.07 12.81 -0.16
N VAL A 219 -18.60 13.79 0.60
CA VAL A 219 -17.23 14.31 0.51
C VAL A 219 -16.56 14.14 1.87
N SER A 220 -15.44 13.44 1.93
CA SER A 220 -14.75 13.18 3.19
C SER A 220 -13.24 13.34 3.10
N THR A 221 -12.63 13.83 4.18
CA THR A 221 -11.18 13.83 4.37
C THR A 221 -10.82 13.34 5.78
N VAL A 222 -9.64 12.77 5.96
CA VAL A 222 -9.11 12.53 7.31
C VAL A 222 -8.52 13.81 7.87
N THR A 223 -7.56 14.43 7.22
CA THR A 223 -6.99 15.74 7.63
C THR A 223 -6.96 16.67 6.43
N GLY A 224 -7.05 17.99 6.64
CA GLY A 224 -7.08 18.98 5.56
C GLY A 224 -8.46 19.60 5.37
N GLY A 225 -8.56 20.70 4.61
CA GLY A 225 -9.79 21.47 4.46
C GLY A 225 -10.70 20.98 3.33
N ILE A 226 -12.01 21.21 3.47
CA ILE A 226 -12.98 21.03 2.38
C ILE A 226 -13.60 22.39 2.06
N THR A 227 -13.42 22.88 0.84
CA THR A 227 -14.06 24.11 0.36
C THR A 227 -15.02 23.83 -0.78
N VAL A 228 -16.25 24.30 -0.67
CA VAL A 228 -17.30 24.16 -1.69
C VAL A 228 -17.78 25.54 -2.13
N LYS A 229 -17.63 25.85 -3.42
CA LYS A 229 -17.94 27.15 -4.03
C LYS A 229 -19.37 27.20 -4.60
N ASP A 230 -19.79 28.40 -5.00
CA ASP A 230 -21.18 28.79 -5.25
C ASP A 230 -22.01 27.80 -6.08
N GLN A 231 -23.27 27.59 -5.69
CA GLN A 231 -24.27 26.75 -6.39
C GLN A 231 -23.92 25.26 -6.51
N SER A 232 -22.88 24.79 -5.84
CA SER A 232 -22.51 23.38 -5.82
C SER A 232 -23.38 22.54 -4.90
N ARG A 233 -23.37 21.23 -5.16
CA ARG A 233 -24.34 20.27 -4.65
C ARG A 233 -23.66 18.97 -4.29
N VAL A 234 -23.85 18.51 -3.05
CA VAL A 234 -23.34 17.25 -2.52
C VAL A 234 -24.54 16.46 -1.99
N CYS A 235 -24.86 15.30 -2.57
CA CYS A 235 -26.04 14.54 -2.14
C CYS A 235 -25.82 13.86 -0.78
N GLY A 236 -24.59 13.46 -0.46
CA GLY A 236 -24.22 12.85 0.81
C GLY A 236 -23.82 13.86 1.89
N SER A 237 -23.13 13.36 2.92
CA SER A 237 -22.54 14.17 3.99
C SER A 237 -21.19 14.75 3.58
N ILE A 238 -20.82 15.88 4.17
CA ILE A 238 -19.47 16.43 4.13
C ILE A 238 -18.83 16.19 5.50
N SER A 239 -17.68 15.51 5.57
CA SER A 239 -17.07 15.14 6.85
C SER A 239 -15.55 15.25 6.88
N ILE A 240 -15.00 15.67 8.02
CA ILE A 240 -13.58 15.62 8.34
C ILE A 240 -13.40 14.87 9.66
N THR A 241 -12.69 13.75 9.66
CA THR A 241 -12.52 12.89 10.86
C THR A 241 -11.32 13.28 11.73
N GLY A 242 -10.33 13.98 11.19
CA GLY A 242 -9.19 14.54 11.89
C GLY A 242 -9.24 16.07 11.93
N ALA A 243 -8.08 16.73 11.79
CA ALA A 243 -7.97 18.19 11.84
C ALA A 243 -8.26 18.84 10.48
N GLY A 244 -9.20 19.78 10.43
CA GLY A 244 -9.52 20.50 9.20
C GLY A 244 -10.65 21.52 9.33
N VAL A 245 -10.87 22.28 8.27
CA VAL A 245 -11.92 23.30 8.21
C VAL A 245 -12.83 23.02 7.02
N VAL A 246 -14.14 23.08 7.24
CA VAL A 246 -15.13 23.06 6.16
C VAL A 246 -15.61 24.47 5.87
N VAL A 247 -15.55 24.88 4.60
CA VAL A 247 -16.04 26.18 4.11
C VAL A 247 -17.03 25.96 2.96
N LEU A 248 -18.31 26.22 3.22
CA LEU A 248 -19.36 26.25 2.20
C LEU A 248 -19.67 27.72 1.90
N THR A 249 -19.46 28.18 0.66
CA THR A 249 -19.59 29.61 0.38
C THR A 249 -21.05 30.06 0.28
N THR A 250 -21.72 29.88 -0.85
CA THR A 250 -23.02 30.47 -1.11
C THR A 250 -23.88 29.51 -1.92
N ASN A 251 -25.18 29.46 -1.67
CA ASN A 251 -26.13 28.63 -2.41
C ASN A 251 -25.75 27.14 -2.48
N ILE A 252 -25.05 26.61 -1.47
CA ILE A 252 -24.58 25.22 -1.45
C ILE A 252 -25.70 24.32 -0.97
N LYS A 253 -25.90 23.17 -1.62
CA LYS A 253 -26.85 22.15 -1.15
C LYS A 253 -26.11 20.91 -0.68
N VAL A 254 -26.31 20.54 0.58
CA VAL A 254 -25.78 19.30 1.17
C VAL A 254 -26.97 18.44 1.60
N GLY A 255 -27.06 17.22 1.09
CA GLY A 255 -28.17 16.31 1.43
C GLY A 255 -28.00 15.65 2.79
N GLY A 256 -26.75 15.40 3.21
CA GLY A 256 -26.41 14.83 4.51
C GLY A 256 -26.06 15.88 5.57
N SER A 257 -25.18 15.47 6.48
CA SER A 257 -24.65 16.32 7.56
C SER A 257 -23.35 17.00 7.14
N VAL A 258 -22.98 18.08 7.82
CA VAL A 258 -21.65 18.70 7.72
C VAL A 258 -20.93 18.52 9.05
N ILE A 259 -19.85 17.74 9.07
CA ILE A 259 -19.22 17.25 10.31
C ILE A 259 -17.71 17.54 10.30
N THR A 260 -17.19 18.06 11.40
CA THR A 260 -15.74 18.09 11.68
C THR A 260 -15.46 17.58 13.09
N GLN A 261 -14.57 16.59 13.25
CA GLN A 261 -14.14 16.17 14.59
C GLN A 261 -13.24 17.22 15.25
N VAL A 262 -12.27 17.77 14.50
CA VAL A 262 -11.34 18.80 14.99
C VAL A 262 -11.27 19.93 13.96
N GLY A 263 -11.79 21.11 14.32
CA GLY A 263 -11.68 22.33 13.51
C GLY A 263 -13.02 22.91 13.08
N ALA A 264 -12.99 24.09 12.43
CA ALA A 264 -14.16 24.96 12.29
C ALA A 264 -15.05 24.61 11.08
N ILE A 265 -16.33 25.01 11.16
CA ILE A 265 -17.28 24.97 10.04
C ILE A 265 -17.76 26.38 9.75
N THR A 266 -17.68 26.81 8.50
CA THR A 266 -18.27 28.05 8.00
C THR A 266 -19.24 27.75 6.85
N ILE A 267 -20.49 28.18 6.98
CA ILE A 267 -21.52 28.03 5.95
C ILE A 267 -22.12 29.40 5.66
N GLY A 268 -22.00 29.85 4.41
CA GLY A 268 -22.51 31.14 3.98
C GLY A 268 -23.89 31.07 3.32
N THR A 269 -24.25 32.19 2.71
CA THR A 269 -25.65 32.59 2.47
C THR A 269 -26.37 31.73 1.43
N GLY A 270 -27.66 31.49 1.62
CA GLY A 270 -28.48 30.72 0.67
C GLY A 270 -28.21 29.21 0.64
N SER A 271 -27.29 28.71 1.47
CA SER A 271 -26.98 27.28 1.53
C SER A 271 -28.06 26.49 2.28
N THR A 272 -28.08 25.18 2.10
CA THR A 272 -29.03 24.24 2.71
C THR A 272 -28.26 22.99 3.16
N VAL A 273 -28.43 22.57 4.41
CA VAL A 273 -27.93 21.30 4.95
C VAL A 273 -29.11 20.44 5.36
N GLY A 274 -29.19 19.23 4.82
CA GLY A 274 -30.30 18.31 5.04
C GLY A 274 -30.42 17.83 6.48
N ASN A 275 -29.27 17.52 7.11
CA ASN A 275 -29.21 16.97 8.47
C ASN A 275 -28.47 17.91 9.43
N ASP A 276 -27.52 17.38 10.20
CA ASP A 276 -26.85 18.10 11.29
C ASP A 276 -25.62 18.89 10.81
N VAL A 277 -25.27 19.92 11.56
CA VAL A 277 -23.97 20.60 11.48
C VAL A 277 -23.25 20.39 12.81
N ILE A 278 -22.16 19.60 12.80
CA ILE A 278 -21.45 19.18 14.02
C ILE A 278 -19.98 19.54 13.90
N SER A 279 -19.42 20.23 14.90
CA SER A 279 -18.02 20.66 14.86
C SER A 279 -17.31 20.48 16.20
N GLY A 280 -16.08 19.99 16.21
CA GLY A 280 -15.19 20.11 17.37
C GLY A 280 -14.64 21.53 17.58
N GLY A 281 -14.80 22.42 16.59
CA GLY A 281 -14.37 23.81 16.64
C GLY A 281 -15.52 24.81 16.57
N VAL A 282 -15.21 26.01 16.08
CA VAL A 282 -16.17 27.11 15.90
C VAL A 282 -17.12 26.82 14.74
N ILE A 283 -18.40 27.13 14.92
CA ILE A 283 -19.41 27.08 13.86
C ILE A 283 -19.86 28.50 13.51
N THR A 284 -19.77 28.87 12.24
CA THR A 284 -20.26 30.16 11.72
C THR A 284 -21.27 29.93 10.59
N LEU A 285 -22.53 30.28 10.84
CA LEU A 285 -23.65 30.16 9.90
C LEU A 285 -24.11 31.58 9.52
N THR A 286 -23.91 31.97 8.25
CA THR A 286 -24.22 33.33 7.79
C THR A 286 -25.26 33.29 6.69
N GLY A 287 -26.49 33.68 7.00
CA GLY A 287 -27.54 33.97 6.04
C GLY A 287 -27.57 35.44 5.60
N LEU A 288 -28.22 35.72 4.46
CA LEU A 288 -28.56 37.08 4.00
C LEU A 288 -29.71 36.98 3.00
N LEU A 289 -30.76 37.80 3.13
CA LEU A 289 -31.94 37.94 2.23
C LEU A 289 -32.73 36.63 1.91
N THR A 290 -32.07 35.57 1.48
CA THR A 290 -32.50 34.17 1.45
C THR A 290 -31.87 33.43 2.64
N GLY A 291 -32.68 33.02 3.62
CA GLY A 291 -32.16 32.40 4.85
C GLY A 291 -31.37 31.12 4.59
N LEU A 292 -30.31 30.88 5.37
CA LEU A 292 -29.60 29.60 5.44
C LEU A 292 -30.48 28.58 6.17
N LEU A 293 -30.55 27.34 5.68
CA LEU A 293 -31.41 26.29 6.21
C LEU A 293 -30.58 25.11 6.73
N VAL A 294 -30.83 24.67 7.96
CA VAL A 294 -30.28 23.44 8.53
C VAL A 294 -31.44 22.58 9.02
N GLY A 295 -31.57 21.36 8.51
CA GLY A 295 -32.66 20.46 8.89
C GLY A 295 -32.54 19.88 10.28
N GLY A 296 -31.32 19.51 10.68
CA GLY A 296 -31.00 18.89 11.95
C GLY A 296 -30.52 19.87 13.01
N ASN A 297 -29.70 19.35 13.91
CA ASN A 297 -29.09 20.05 15.02
C ASN A 297 -27.84 20.81 14.55
N VAL A 298 -27.49 21.86 15.29
CA VAL A 298 -26.20 22.54 15.20
C VAL A 298 -25.48 22.35 16.53
N SER A 299 -24.39 21.60 16.54
CA SER A 299 -23.70 21.24 17.78
C SER A 299 -22.20 21.47 17.71
N SER A 300 -21.65 22.16 18.70
CA SER A 300 -20.21 22.20 18.94
C SER A 300 -19.87 21.30 20.12
N ILE A 301 -19.10 20.24 19.87
CA ILE A 301 -18.73 19.22 20.87
C ILE A 301 -17.50 19.62 21.71
N GLY A 302 -16.82 20.72 21.37
CA GLY A 302 -15.68 21.29 22.10
C GLY A 302 -15.97 22.67 22.72
N ALA A 303 -14.92 23.47 22.92
CA ALA A 303 -15.03 24.87 23.39
C ALA A 303 -15.40 25.88 22.27
N GLY A 304 -15.95 25.39 21.15
CA GLY A 304 -16.24 26.20 19.97
C GLY A 304 -17.47 27.07 20.16
N ALA A 305 -17.33 28.37 19.84
CA ALA A 305 -18.45 29.28 19.75
C ALA A 305 -19.35 28.91 18.54
N ILE A 306 -20.65 29.14 18.67
CA ILE A 306 -21.61 29.01 17.56
C ILE A 306 -22.18 30.39 17.26
N THR A 307 -21.95 30.88 16.04
CA THR A 307 -22.51 32.15 15.57
C THR A 307 -23.45 31.89 14.41
N THR A 308 -24.71 32.29 14.55
CA THR A 308 -25.71 32.20 13.47
C THR A 308 -26.28 33.58 13.16
N THR A 309 -26.41 33.89 11.88
CA THR A 309 -27.07 35.10 11.38
C THR A 309 -28.14 34.68 10.38
N THR A 310 -29.40 35.14 10.55
CA THR A 310 -30.52 34.93 9.60
C THR A 310 -30.61 33.47 9.10
N THR A 311 -30.48 32.53 10.03
CA THR A 311 -30.48 31.08 9.76
C THR A 311 -31.72 30.43 10.38
N SER A 312 -32.31 29.46 9.69
CA SER A 312 -33.41 28.63 10.21
C SER A 312 -32.92 27.21 10.48
N ILE A 313 -33.09 26.73 11.71
CA ILE A 313 -32.56 25.47 12.23
C ILE A 313 -33.71 24.59 12.72
N GLY A 314 -33.80 23.36 12.20
CA GLY A 314 -34.90 22.43 12.48
C GLY A 314 -34.74 21.63 13.77
N GLY A 315 -33.51 21.48 14.25
CA GLY A 315 -33.17 20.80 15.50
C GLY A 315 -32.74 21.74 16.62
N ASN A 316 -31.94 21.21 17.54
CA ASN A 316 -31.36 21.92 18.68
C ASN A 316 -30.08 22.66 18.29
N VAL A 317 -29.74 23.71 19.03
CA VAL A 317 -28.42 24.35 19.00
C VAL A 317 -27.74 24.11 20.33
N SER A 318 -26.56 23.50 20.34
CA SER A 318 -25.85 23.13 21.58
C SER A 318 -24.35 23.42 21.50
N SER A 319 -23.76 23.95 22.56
CA SER A 319 -22.31 24.10 22.71
C SER A 319 -21.90 23.79 24.14
N GLY A 320 -20.96 22.86 24.34
CA GLY A 320 -20.54 22.40 25.67
C GLY A 320 -19.70 23.41 26.45
N ALA A 321 -18.92 24.28 25.79
CA ALA A 321 -18.10 25.29 26.48
C ALA A 321 -17.91 26.60 25.69
N GLY A 322 -18.68 26.82 24.63
CA GLY A 322 -18.62 28.01 23.80
C GLY A 322 -19.84 28.93 23.96
N VAL A 323 -19.66 30.21 23.62
CA VAL A 323 -20.76 31.18 23.53
C VAL A 323 -21.60 30.89 22.28
N ILE A 324 -22.92 30.90 22.44
CA ILE A 324 -23.85 30.84 21.31
C ILE A 324 -24.39 32.25 21.02
N THR A 325 -24.18 32.74 19.81
CA THR A 325 -24.71 34.03 19.33
C THR A 325 -25.71 33.80 18.19
N LEU A 326 -26.98 34.13 18.43
CA LEU A 326 -28.06 34.04 17.45
C LEU A 326 -28.50 35.45 17.04
N THR A 327 -28.29 35.82 15.78
CA THR A 327 -28.74 37.09 15.22
C THR A 327 -29.85 36.83 14.19
N ASN A 328 -31.07 37.30 14.46
CA ASN A 328 -32.24 37.10 13.57
C ASN A 328 -32.45 35.64 13.10
N SER A 329 -32.04 34.66 13.91
CA SER A 329 -32.09 33.24 13.56
C SER A 329 -33.28 32.54 14.23
N GLN A 330 -33.86 31.56 13.55
CA GLN A 330 -35.01 30.78 14.02
C GLN A 330 -34.55 29.35 14.38
N VAL A 331 -34.85 28.89 15.59
CA VAL A 331 -34.51 27.55 16.07
C VAL A 331 -35.80 26.85 16.51
N ARG A 332 -36.12 25.71 15.91
CA ARG A 332 -37.29 24.92 16.31
C ARG A 332 -37.07 24.17 17.62
N GLY A 333 -35.87 23.63 17.83
CA GLY A 333 -35.48 22.94 19.05
C GLY A 333 -35.07 23.88 20.19
N THR A 334 -34.27 23.35 21.10
CA THR A 334 -33.70 24.06 22.25
C THR A 334 -32.36 24.70 21.92
N VAL A 335 -31.98 25.72 22.68
CA VAL A 335 -30.64 26.33 22.62
C VAL A 335 -29.98 26.16 23.98
N THR A 336 -28.84 25.47 24.02
CA THR A 336 -28.12 25.12 25.26
C THR A 336 -26.64 25.50 25.18
N SER A 337 -26.14 26.22 26.17
CA SER A 337 -24.72 26.54 26.33
C SER A 337 -24.39 26.58 27.81
N ASP A 338 -23.25 25.99 28.19
CA ASP A 338 -22.75 26.02 29.57
C ASP A 338 -22.05 27.35 29.91
N VAL A 339 -21.93 28.27 28.95
CA VAL A 339 -21.26 29.58 29.11
C VAL A 339 -22.24 30.75 28.99
N ALA A 340 -22.73 31.02 27.78
CA ALA A 340 -23.62 32.15 27.51
C ALA A 340 -24.37 32.00 26.19
N ILE A 341 -25.61 32.48 26.17
CA ILE A 341 -26.45 32.58 24.98
C ILE A 341 -26.78 34.05 24.74
N VAL A 342 -26.35 34.60 23.61
CA VAL A 342 -26.63 35.97 23.17
C VAL A 342 -27.62 35.92 22.01
N LYS A 343 -28.78 36.54 22.17
CA LYS A 343 -29.83 36.56 21.13
C LYS A 343 -30.19 37.99 20.75
N THR A 344 -30.03 38.31 19.47
CA THR A 344 -30.33 39.61 18.88
C THR A 344 -31.32 39.41 17.72
N GLY A 345 -32.62 39.32 18.06
CA GLY A 345 -33.69 39.00 17.10
C GLY A 345 -33.84 37.49 16.79
N GLY A 346 -35.00 37.07 16.26
CA GLY A 346 -35.33 35.67 15.97
C GLY A 346 -36.16 34.93 17.04
N SER A 347 -36.51 33.67 16.81
CA SER A 347 -37.38 32.84 17.69
C SER A 347 -36.71 31.50 18.07
N VAL A 348 -37.04 30.97 19.25
CA VAL A 348 -36.60 29.65 19.75
C VAL A 348 -37.85 28.91 20.24
N GLY A 349 -38.01 27.63 19.88
CA GLY A 349 -39.12 26.79 20.34
C GLY A 349 -40.46 26.99 19.63
N ASP A 350 -40.45 27.49 18.39
CA ASP A 350 -41.66 27.84 17.65
C ASP A 350 -42.24 26.62 16.87
N ILE A 351 -43.50 26.27 17.13
CA ILE A 351 -44.20 25.08 16.57
C ILE A 351 -44.50 25.24 15.06
N ASN A 352 -44.46 26.47 14.53
CA ASN A 352 -44.80 26.78 13.14
C ASN A 352 -43.59 26.94 12.19
N LEU A 353 -42.36 26.63 12.62
CA LEU A 353 -41.20 26.66 11.72
C LEU A 353 -41.23 25.45 10.76
N VAL A 354 -41.77 25.65 9.55
CA VAL A 354 -41.70 24.67 8.46
C VAL A 354 -40.42 24.89 7.66
N ILE A 355 -39.42 24.03 7.85
CA ILE A 355 -38.21 24.01 7.02
C ILE A 355 -38.47 23.06 5.86
N ASN A 356 -38.74 23.60 4.68
CA ASN A 356 -38.80 22.81 3.46
C ASN A 356 -37.38 22.72 2.89
N ILE A 357 -36.71 21.59 3.12
CA ILE A 357 -35.39 21.31 2.56
C ILE A 357 -35.62 20.73 1.16
N PRO A 358 -35.28 21.45 0.09
CA PRO A 358 -35.31 20.86 -1.25
C PRO A 358 -34.35 19.67 -1.24
N SER A 359 -34.72 18.54 -1.86
CA SER A 359 -33.79 17.43 -2.04
C SER A 359 -32.49 17.98 -2.64
N ALA A 360 -31.37 17.69 -1.98
CA ALA A 360 -30.07 18.18 -2.45
C ALA A 360 -29.83 17.71 -3.88
N CYS A 361 -30.33 16.51 -4.23
CA CYS A 361 -30.27 15.98 -5.57
C CYS A 361 -31.67 15.57 -6.06
N SER A 362 -32.05 16.05 -7.24
CA SER A 362 -32.84 15.22 -8.15
C SER A 362 -31.85 14.30 -8.83
N ALA A 363 -32.19 13.01 -8.91
CA ALA A 363 -31.39 11.97 -9.54
C ALA A 363 -30.72 12.49 -10.81
N VAL A 364 -29.41 12.25 -10.92
CA VAL A 364 -28.72 12.35 -12.21
C VAL A 364 -29.50 11.44 -13.16
N VAL A 365 -29.92 11.95 -14.31
CA VAL A 365 -30.59 11.12 -15.31
C VAL A 365 -29.54 10.19 -15.90
N VAL A 366 -29.52 8.93 -15.43
CA VAL A 366 -28.74 7.84 -16.02
C VAL A 366 -29.73 6.76 -16.47
N GLY A 367 -29.98 6.71 -17.79
CA GLY A 367 -30.81 5.70 -18.46
C GLY A 367 -32.32 5.76 -18.19
N ASP A 368 -33.14 5.51 -19.21
CA ASP A 368 -34.55 5.14 -19.01
C ASP A 368 -34.64 3.66 -18.60
N ILE A 369 -35.73 3.25 -17.93
CA ILE A 369 -35.95 1.83 -17.57
C ILE A 369 -36.11 1.03 -18.87
N HIS A 370 -35.36 -0.06 -19.06
CA HIS A 370 -35.56 -0.95 -20.21
C HIS A 370 -36.90 -1.68 -20.08
N HIS A 371 -37.09 -2.46 -19.01
CA HIS A 371 -38.34 -3.21 -18.75
C HIS A 371 -38.53 -3.49 -17.25
N PHE A 372 -39.66 -4.11 -16.89
CA PHE A 372 -39.88 -4.67 -15.55
C PHE A 372 -39.88 -6.19 -15.61
N GLU A 373 -39.27 -6.84 -14.62
CA GLU A 373 -39.39 -8.29 -14.39
C GLU A 373 -40.21 -8.56 -13.14
N ILE A 374 -41.21 -9.42 -13.22
CA ILE A 374 -42.05 -9.84 -12.10
C ILE A 374 -41.75 -11.29 -11.75
N SER A 375 -41.41 -11.56 -10.50
CA SER A 375 -41.25 -12.90 -9.97
C SER A 375 -42.34 -13.19 -8.94
N ALA A 376 -43.14 -14.23 -9.23
CA ALA A 376 -44.27 -14.64 -8.39
C ALA A 376 -44.42 -16.18 -8.43
N PRO A 377 -45.01 -16.82 -7.41
CA PRO A 377 -45.39 -18.22 -7.50
C PRO A 377 -46.51 -18.43 -8.53
N ALA A 378 -46.67 -19.67 -9.01
CA ALA A 378 -47.68 -20.04 -10.00
C ALA A 378 -49.13 -19.93 -9.49
N SER A 379 -49.30 -19.94 -8.16
CA SER A 379 -50.60 -19.81 -7.53
C SER A 379 -50.53 -19.02 -6.23
N GLY A 380 -51.61 -18.31 -5.91
CA GLY A 380 -51.83 -17.59 -4.64
C GLY A 380 -53.16 -17.99 -3.99
N LEU A 381 -53.31 -17.71 -2.70
CA LEU A 381 -54.57 -17.95 -2.00
C LEU A 381 -55.49 -16.74 -2.12
N THR A 382 -56.78 -16.95 -2.35
CA THR A 382 -57.74 -15.84 -2.43
C THR A 382 -57.87 -15.08 -1.10
N CYS A 383 -57.70 -15.79 0.00
CA CYS A 383 -57.87 -15.25 1.34
C CYS A 383 -56.58 -14.69 1.98
N ASN A 384 -55.41 -14.88 1.36
CA ASN A 384 -54.11 -14.43 1.91
C ASN A 384 -53.39 -13.53 0.90
N PRO A 385 -52.83 -12.38 1.33
CA PRO A 385 -51.96 -11.60 0.46
C PRO A 385 -50.77 -12.45 -0.04
N LEU A 386 -50.50 -12.36 -1.33
CA LEU A 386 -49.37 -12.97 -2.00
C LEU A 386 -48.34 -11.88 -2.34
N ASP A 387 -47.15 -12.00 -1.78
CA ASP A 387 -46.04 -11.12 -2.11
C ASP A 387 -45.46 -11.47 -3.49
N VAL A 388 -45.33 -10.45 -4.33
CA VAL A 388 -44.80 -10.54 -5.69
C VAL A 388 -43.66 -9.55 -5.84
N THR A 389 -42.49 -10.03 -6.27
CA THR A 389 -41.32 -9.19 -6.46
C THR A 389 -41.31 -8.58 -7.85
N VAL A 390 -41.18 -7.28 -7.94
CA VAL A 390 -41.01 -6.52 -9.18
C VAL A 390 -39.58 -5.97 -9.21
N LYS A 391 -38.86 -6.19 -10.31
CA LYS A 391 -37.55 -5.61 -10.59
C LYS A 391 -37.66 -4.64 -11.76
N ALA A 392 -36.95 -3.53 -11.69
CA ALA A 392 -36.79 -2.58 -12.78
C ALA A 392 -35.40 -2.74 -13.39
N CYS A 393 -35.39 -3.07 -14.68
CA CYS A 393 -34.20 -3.47 -15.40
C CYS A 393 -33.71 -2.30 -16.26
N LEU A 394 -32.44 -1.93 -16.13
CA LEU A 394 -31.76 -0.92 -16.94
C LEU A 394 -31.49 -1.40 -18.37
N ASN A 395 -31.38 -2.72 -18.59
CA ASN A 395 -31.09 -3.34 -19.89
C ASN A 395 -31.80 -4.71 -20.05
N GLU A 396 -31.52 -5.42 -21.14
CA GLU A 396 -32.11 -6.73 -21.48
C GLU A 396 -31.68 -7.86 -20.53
N THR A 397 -30.48 -7.78 -19.95
CA THR A 397 -29.96 -8.76 -18.96
C THR A 397 -30.41 -8.48 -17.53
N CYS A 398 -31.22 -7.43 -17.33
CA CYS A 398 -31.74 -6.95 -16.07
C CYS A 398 -30.70 -6.57 -15.01
N ASP A 399 -29.73 -5.74 -15.39
CA ASP A 399 -29.03 -4.91 -14.42
C ASP A 399 -30.04 -4.00 -13.73
N LEU A 400 -30.00 -3.89 -12.40
CA LEU A 400 -31.03 -3.18 -11.64
C LEU A 400 -30.92 -1.66 -11.85
N TYR A 401 -32.07 -1.03 -12.10
CA TYR A 401 -32.19 0.43 -12.10
C TYR A 401 -32.19 0.95 -10.66
N THR A 402 -31.09 1.54 -10.20
CA THR A 402 -30.89 1.83 -8.77
C THR A 402 -31.52 3.14 -8.28
N ASP A 403 -31.89 4.05 -9.18
CA ASP A 403 -32.51 5.33 -8.83
C ASP A 403 -33.98 5.18 -8.43
N SER A 404 -34.60 6.27 -7.96
CA SER A 404 -35.99 6.28 -7.54
C SER A 404 -36.94 6.10 -8.72
N ILE A 405 -37.75 5.06 -8.66
CA ILE A 405 -38.80 4.74 -9.62
C ILE A 405 -40.14 4.91 -8.94
N THR A 406 -41.10 5.55 -9.59
CA THR A 406 -42.51 5.42 -9.21
C THR A 406 -43.22 4.57 -10.25
N ALA A 407 -43.67 3.36 -9.87
CA ALA A 407 -44.31 2.41 -10.78
C ALA A 407 -45.71 2.00 -10.28
N GLN A 408 -46.63 1.85 -11.23
CA GLN A 408 -48.01 1.46 -10.99
C GLN A 408 -48.26 0.05 -11.54
N ALA A 409 -48.62 -0.88 -10.67
CA ALA A 409 -49.04 -2.22 -11.05
C ALA A 409 -50.48 -2.22 -11.61
N GLN A 410 -50.75 -3.10 -12.55
CA GLN A 410 -52.08 -3.40 -13.09
C GLN A 410 -52.43 -4.85 -12.80
N ILE A 411 -53.61 -5.08 -12.23
CA ILE A 411 -54.09 -6.40 -11.82
C ILE A 411 -55.50 -6.61 -12.38
N THR A 412 -55.75 -7.74 -13.05
CA THR A 412 -57.08 -8.06 -13.61
C THR A 412 -58.08 -8.60 -12.57
N GLN A 413 -57.59 -9.29 -11.54
CA GLN A 413 -58.41 -9.81 -10.42
C GLN A 413 -57.70 -9.59 -9.09
N GLY A 414 -58.23 -8.68 -8.26
CA GLY A 414 -57.70 -8.35 -6.95
C GLY A 414 -57.20 -6.91 -6.80
N VAL A 415 -56.55 -6.64 -5.67
CA VAL A 415 -55.91 -5.36 -5.33
C VAL A 415 -54.58 -5.64 -4.64
N THR A 416 -53.65 -4.68 -4.65
CA THR A 416 -52.52 -4.76 -3.73
C THR A 416 -52.88 -4.18 -2.37
N THR A 417 -52.42 -4.84 -1.32
CA THR A 417 -52.65 -4.40 0.07
C THR A 417 -51.69 -3.29 0.50
N ASN A 418 -50.58 -3.11 -0.22
CA ASN A 418 -49.51 -2.16 0.04
C ASN A 418 -49.42 -1.02 -1.01
N SER A 419 -50.54 -0.66 -1.64
CA SER A 419 -50.69 0.33 -2.74
C SER A 419 -50.34 -0.20 -4.13
N GLN A 420 -51.15 0.17 -5.13
CA GLN A 420 -50.94 -0.20 -6.54
C GLN A 420 -49.87 0.68 -7.20
N THR A 421 -49.69 1.90 -6.70
CA THR A 421 -48.59 2.78 -7.08
C THR A 421 -47.58 2.78 -5.94
N GLN A 422 -46.34 2.42 -6.24
CA GLN A 422 -45.25 2.42 -5.27
C GLN A 422 -44.07 3.22 -5.82
N THR A 423 -43.39 3.92 -4.91
CA THR A 423 -42.11 4.59 -5.19
C THR A 423 -41.02 3.83 -4.46
N PHE A 424 -39.99 3.39 -5.19
CA PHE A 424 -38.90 2.57 -4.65
C PHE A 424 -37.57 2.87 -5.32
N THR A 425 -36.47 2.59 -4.62
CA THR A 425 -35.07 2.77 -5.06
C THR A 425 -34.35 1.42 -5.02
N GLY A 426 -33.23 1.27 -5.72
CA GLY A 426 -32.47 0.01 -5.77
C GLY A 426 -33.03 -1.03 -6.75
N GLY A 427 -34.02 -0.64 -7.58
CA GLY A 427 -34.48 -1.44 -8.70
C GLY A 427 -35.32 -2.66 -8.36
N SER A 428 -35.74 -2.85 -7.11
CA SER A 428 -36.65 -3.94 -6.74
C SER A 428 -37.65 -3.53 -5.66
N GLN A 429 -38.88 -4.03 -5.75
CA GLN A 429 -39.93 -3.80 -4.77
C GLN A 429 -40.94 -4.95 -4.72
N VAL A 430 -41.55 -5.16 -3.55
CA VAL A 430 -42.61 -6.15 -3.34
C VAL A 430 -44.00 -5.53 -3.45
N TYR A 431 -44.88 -6.17 -4.22
CA TYR A 431 -46.31 -5.88 -4.28
C TYR A 431 -47.09 -7.03 -3.65
N ALA A 432 -47.91 -6.72 -2.64
CA ALA A 432 -48.68 -7.72 -1.90
C ALA A 432 -50.08 -7.88 -2.51
N LEU A 433 -50.20 -8.73 -3.53
CA LEU A 433 -51.42 -9.02 -4.28
C LEU A 433 -52.45 -9.78 -3.43
N ARG A 434 -53.70 -9.34 -3.42
CA ARG A 434 -54.80 -10.04 -2.76
C ARG A 434 -56.02 -10.08 -3.67
N ALA A 435 -56.54 -11.27 -3.95
CA ALA A 435 -57.69 -11.46 -4.85
C ALA A 435 -58.80 -12.22 -4.14
N GLY A 436 -60.00 -11.67 -4.02
CA GLY A 436 -61.12 -12.33 -3.33
C GLY A 436 -61.88 -13.37 -4.15
N THR A 437 -61.38 -13.75 -5.33
CA THR A 437 -62.08 -14.63 -6.29
C THR A 437 -61.16 -15.70 -6.84
N PHE A 438 -61.67 -16.92 -6.95
CA PHE A 438 -61.00 -18.04 -7.60
C PHE A 438 -60.79 -17.77 -9.10
N GLY A 439 -59.63 -18.16 -9.63
CA GLY A 439 -59.32 -18.14 -11.06
C GLY A 439 -58.06 -17.34 -11.42
N GLU A 440 -57.93 -16.98 -12.70
CA GLU A 440 -56.71 -16.39 -13.24
C GLU A 440 -56.58 -14.90 -12.88
N ALA A 441 -55.49 -14.54 -12.19
CA ALA A 441 -55.08 -13.16 -11.98
C ALA A 441 -53.88 -12.85 -12.87
N PHE A 442 -53.97 -11.78 -13.67
CA PHE A 442 -52.89 -11.29 -14.51
C PHE A 442 -52.30 -10.03 -13.89
N LEU A 443 -50.97 -9.98 -13.79
CA LEU A 443 -50.22 -8.87 -13.21
C LEU A 443 -49.30 -8.24 -14.27
N SER A 444 -49.30 -6.92 -14.40
CA SER A 444 -48.34 -6.21 -15.26
C SER A 444 -47.99 -4.85 -14.66
N MET A 445 -47.06 -4.11 -15.28
CA MET A 445 -46.82 -2.72 -14.92
C MET A 445 -47.57 -1.79 -15.88
N ALA A 446 -48.52 -1.02 -15.34
CA ALA A 446 -49.38 -0.11 -16.10
C ALA A 446 -48.61 1.15 -16.56
N SER A 447 -47.77 1.70 -15.68
CA SER A 447 -46.95 2.87 -15.95
C SER A 447 -45.78 2.98 -14.96
N SER A 448 -44.74 3.74 -15.34
CA SER A 448 -43.64 4.10 -14.45
C SER A 448 -43.06 5.48 -14.77
N THR A 449 -42.36 6.06 -13.80
CA THR A 449 -41.51 7.25 -13.99
C THR A 449 -40.14 6.98 -13.37
N PRO A 450 -39.05 6.93 -14.17
CA PRO A 450 -38.99 7.02 -15.64
C PRO A 450 -39.81 5.94 -16.36
N ALA A 451 -40.20 6.19 -17.62
CA ALA A 451 -41.02 5.25 -18.38
C ALA A 451 -40.20 4.02 -18.80
N ALA A 452 -40.81 2.84 -18.74
CA ALA A 452 -40.21 1.64 -19.31
C ALA A 452 -40.28 1.66 -20.85
N SER A 453 -39.17 1.34 -21.51
CA SER A 453 -39.06 1.32 -22.97
C SER A 453 -39.59 0.03 -23.62
N ALA A 454 -39.70 -1.07 -22.86
CA ALA A 454 -40.15 -2.38 -23.30
C ALA A 454 -41.20 -2.99 -22.35
N GLN A 455 -41.83 -4.08 -22.80
CA GLN A 455 -42.93 -4.75 -22.08
C GLN A 455 -42.46 -5.42 -20.78
N THR A 456 -43.35 -5.54 -19.80
CA THR A 456 -43.12 -6.33 -18.58
C THR A 456 -42.91 -7.81 -18.92
N LEU A 457 -41.90 -8.42 -18.31
CA LEU A 457 -41.64 -9.85 -18.34
C LEU A 457 -41.87 -10.47 -16.95
N CYS A 458 -42.17 -11.75 -16.90
CA CYS A 458 -42.60 -12.45 -15.71
C CYS A 458 -42.02 -13.86 -15.64
N SER A 459 -41.54 -14.22 -14.45
CA SER A 459 -41.14 -15.57 -14.05
C SER A 459 -42.17 -16.08 -13.06
N ILE A 460 -43.20 -16.76 -13.58
CA ILE A 460 -44.31 -17.30 -12.77
C ILE A 460 -44.05 -18.76 -12.42
N GLY A 461 -43.94 -19.07 -11.13
CA GLY A 461 -43.54 -20.39 -10.64
C GLY A 461 -42.11 -20.73 -11.04
N SER A 462 -41.90 -21.91 -11.63
CA SER A 462 -40.62 -22.36 -12.16
C SER A 462 -40.45 -22.10 -13.67
N ASN A 463 -41.33 -21.30 -14.28
CA ASN A 463 -41.27 -21.01 -15.71
C ASN A 463 -40.17 -19.99 -16.00
N ALA A 464 -39.51 -20.14 -17.15
CA ALA A 464 -38.57 -19.14 -17.66
C ALA A 464 -39.26 -17.79 -17.88
N LEU A 465 -38.46 -16.72 -17.83
CA LEU A 465 -38.92 -15.35 -18.02
C LEU A 465 -39.68 -15.20 -19.36
N SER A 466 -40.91 -14.69 -19.31
CA SER A 466 -41.79 -14.56 -20.48
C SER A 466 -42.78 -13.41 -20.33
N SER A 467 -43.54 -13.05 -21.37
CA SER A 467 -44.63 -12.06 -21.24
C SER A 467 -45.89 -12.59 -20.57
N ASN A 468 -45.91 -13.85 -20.13
CA ASN A 468 -47.05 -14.44 -19.43
C ASN A 468 -46.93 -14.19 -17.92
N CYS A 469 -47.77 -13.28 -17.43
CA CYS A 469 -47.82 -12.88 -16.03
C CYS A 469 -49.10 -13.35 -15.32
N THR A 470 -49.70 -14.45 -15.80
CA THR A 470 -50.91 -15.04 -15.22
C THR A 470 -50.55 -16.00 -14.10
N LEU A 471 -51.12 -15.80 -12.92
CA LEU A 471 -51.09 -16.72 -11.79
C LEU A 471 -52.50 -17.23 -11.43
N GLN A 472 -52.59 -18.40 -10.81
CA GLN A 472 -53.86 -19.01 -10.40
C GLN A 472 -54.20 -18.66 -8.95
N MET A 473 -55.36 -18.05 -8.71
CA MET A 473 -55.88 -17.81 -7.36
C MET A 473 -56.76 -18.97 -6.93
N VAL A 474 -56.37 -19.66 -5.83
CA VAL A 474 -57.04 -20.85 -5.29
C VAL A 474 -57.70 -20.57 -3.94
N GLU A 475 -58.76 -21.31 -3.61
CA GLU A 475 -59.54 -21.07 -2.38
C GLU A 475 -58.92 -21.70 -1.13
N SER A 476 -58.01 -22.68 -1.27
CA SER A 476 -57.35 -23.39 -0.17
C SER A 476 -55.91 -23.78 -0.47
N GLY A 477 -55.06 -23.87 0.56
CA GLY A 477 -53.64 -24.23 0.42
C GLY A 477 -52.88 -24.19 1.74
N PHE A 478 -51.56 -24.35 1.66
CA PHE A 478 -50.67 -24.27 2.83
C PHE A 478 -49.90 -22.95 2.86
N VAL A 479 -49.78 -22.37 4.05
CA VAL A 479 -48.92 -21.23 4.36
C VAL A 479 -47.84 -21.70 5.32
N LEU A 480 -46.57 -21.48 4.96
CA LEU A 480 -45.44 -21.67 5.86
C LEU A 480 -45.17 -20.35 6.58
N PHE A 481 -44.86 -20.42 7.86
CA PHE A 481 -44.50 -19.25 8.64
C PHE A 481 -43.59 -19.59 9.81
N ASP A 482 -42.83 -18.61 10.25
CA ASP A 482 -42.08 -18.66 11.49
C ASP A 482 -43.00 -18.33 12.67
N SER A 483 -43.11 -19.22 13.66
CA SER A 483 -44.03 -19.08 14.79
C SER A 483 -43.62 -18.01 15.82
N GLN A 484 -42.34 -17.62 15.85
CA GLN A 484 -41.85 -16.59 16.77
C GLN A 484 -42.09 -15.19 16.21
N THR A 485 -41.81 -15.03 14.92
CA THR A 485 -41.85 -13.74 14.21
C THR A 485 -43.15 -13.51 13.45
N GLY A 486 -43.91 -14.57 13.16
CA GLY A 486 -45.09 -14.54 12.31
C GLY A 486 -44.79 -14.33 10.83
N SER A 487 -43.50 -14.35 10.43
CA SER A 487 -43.06 -14.13 9.06
C SER A 487 -43.47 -15.29 8.15
N SER A 488 -44.04 -15.02 6.99
CA SER A 488 -44.39 -16.04 5.98
C SER A 488 -43.18 -16.59 5.22
N LEU A 489 -41.96 -16.13 5.55
CA LEU A 489 -40.71 -16.64 4.98
C LEU A 489 -40.16 -17.78 5.85
N ILE A 490 -39.62 -18.81 5.20
CA ILE A 490 -38.80 -19.81 5.89
C ILE A 490 -37.47 -19.14 6.24
N PRO A 491 -37.05 -19.11 7.52
CA PRO A 491 -35.77 -18.52 7.91
C PRO A 491 -34.59 -19.16 7.17
N ASN A 492 -33.50 -18.43 6.97
CA ASN A 492 -32.28 -19.06 6.46
C ASN A 492 -31.69 -20.02 7.50
N HIS A 493 -31.02 -21.08 7.04
CA HIS A 493 -30.54 -22.16 7.89
C HIS A 493 -29.05 -22.39 7.75
N ILE A 494 -28.50 -23.18 8.67
CA ILE A 494 -27.10 -23.61 8.68
C ILE A 494 -27.05 -25.07 8.23
N ALA A 495 -26.16 -25.37 7.29
CA ALA A 495 -25.93 -26.72 6.80
C ALA A 495 -25.62 -27.68 7.96
N GLY A 496 -26.25 -28.86 7.97
CA GLY A 496 -26.08 -29.87 9.01
C GLY A 496 -26.79 -29.56 10.34
N ARG A 497 -27.43 -28.40 10.50
CA ARG A 497 -28.18 -28.05 11.72
C ARG A 497 -29.68 -28.16 11.48
N THR A 498 -30.36 -28.96 12.30
CA THR A 498 -31.83 -29.02 12.30
C THR A 498 -32.40 -27.69 12.80
N THR A 499 -33.45 -27.18 12.15
CA THR A 499 -34.16 -25.98 12.63
C THR A 499 -34.75 -26.22 14.01
N LEU A 500 -34.83 -25.16 14.81
CA LEU A 500 -35.66 -25.15 16.02
C LEU A 500 -37.14 -25.26 15.59
N ASP A 501 -38.06 -25.59 16.50
CA ASP A 501 -39.52 -25.81 16.24
C ASP A 501 -40.28 -24.54 15.77
N ASP A 502 -39.58 -23.63 15.11
CA ASP A 502 -40.04 -22.31 14.74
C ASP A 502 -40.72 -22.29 13.36
N VAL A 503 -40.48 -23.28 12.48
CA VAL A 503 -41.14 -23.37 11.16
C VAL A 503 -42.46 -24.13 11.28
N TRP A 504 -43.57 -23.48 10.93
CA TRP A 504 -44.91 -24.05 11.03
C TRP A 504 -45.61 -24.07 9.67
N VAL A 505 -46.41 -25.11 9.46
CA VAL A 505 -47.30 -25.27 8.31
C VAL A 505 -48.72 -24.99 8.80
N ARG A 506 -49.42 -24.05 8.16
CA ARG A 506 -50.85 -23.79 8.36
C ARG A 506 -51.65 -24.15 7.12
N ALA A 507 -52.64 -25.01 7.27
CA ALA A 507 -53.63 -25.26 6.24
C ALA A 507 -54.76 -24.25 6.34
N VAL A 508 -55.03 -23.51 5.26
CA VAL A 508 -56.07 -22.48 5.22
C VAL A 508 -57.02 -22.71 4.05
N LYS A 509 -58.26 -22.24 4.23
CA LYS A 509 -59.23 -22.06 3.15
C LYS A 509 -59.96 -20.73 3.30
N SER A 510 -60.54 -20.26 2.22
CA SER A 510 -61.31 -19.02 2.19
C SER A 510 -62.60 -19.18 2.97
N ASP A 511 -62.96 -18.16 3.76
CA ASP A 511 -64.24 -18.11 4.43
C ASP A 511 -65.36 -17.94 3.38
N PRO A 512 -66.35 -18.84 3.30
CA PRO A 512 -67.47 -18.68 2.36
C PRO A 512 -68.26 -17.39 2.56
N ALA A 513 -68.23 -16.79 3.76
CA ALA A 513 -68.91 -15.53 4.07
C ALA A 513 -68.04 -14.29 3.80
N ASP A 514 -66.72 -14.44 3.80
CA ASP A 514 -65.74 -13.38 3.50
C ASP A 514 -64.52 -13.98 2.78
N PRO A 515 -64.55 -14.09 1.43
CA PRO A 515 -63.49 -14.75 0.66
C PRO A 515 -62.09 -14.15 0.81
N LEU A 516 -61.97 -12.96 1.41
CA LEU A 516 -60.70 -12.32 1.73
C LEU A 516 -60.13 -12.79 3.08
N ARG A 517 -60.88 -13.53 3.90
CA ARG A 517 -60.46 -14.01 5.22
C ARG A 517 -60.13 -15.50 5.19
N CYS A 518 -58.93 -15.87 5.64
CA CYS A 518 -58.55 -17.27 5.79
C CYS A 518 -59.10 -17.85 7.11
N ILE A 519 -59.70 -19.04 7.03
CA ILE A 519 -60.12 -19.87 8.17
C ILE A 519 -59.34 -21.21 8.14
N PRO A 520 -59.29 -21.96 9.26
CA PRO A 520 -58.64 -23.27 9.29
C PRO A 520 -59.17 -24.19 8.19
N GLY A 521 -58.22 -24.78 7.45
CA GLY A 521 -58.52 -25.67 6.32
C GLY A 521 -59.19 -26.98 6.77
N PHE A 522 -58.73 -27.51 7.91
CA PHE A 522 -59.23 -28.74 8.52
C PHE A 522 -60.27 -28.44 9.62
N SER A 523 -61.29 -29.28 9.72
CA SER A 523 -62.42 -29.09 10.64
C SER A 523 -62.16 -29.59 12.07
N GLU A 524 -61.18 -30.48 12.28
CA GLU A 524 -60.88 -31.09 13.58
C GLU A 524 -59.37 -31.34 13.79
N LYS A 525 -58.90 -31.30 15.04
CA LYS A 525 -57.52 -31.69 15.42
C LYS A 525 -57.27 -33.14 15.02
N SER A 526 -56.35 -33.36 14.08
CA SER A 526 -56.09 -34.71 13.59
C SER A 526 -54.81 -34.80 12.75
N GLU A 527 -54.24 -36.01 12.69
CA GLU A 527 -53.06 -36.31 11.86
C GLU A 527 -53.43 -36.28 10.37
N ARG A 528 -52.54 -35.74 9.54
CA ARG A 528 -52.68 -35.70 8.08
C ARG A 528 -51.38 -36.06 7.40
N MET A 529 -51.46 -36.87 6.34
CA MET A 529 -50.32 -37.20 5.49
C MET A 529 -50.12 -36.10 4.46
N VAL A 530 -49.15 -35.22 4.68
CA VAL A 530 -48.82 -34.14 3.76
C VAL A 530 -47.63 -34.55 2.90
N GLY A 531 -47.76 -34.44 1.59
CA GLY A 531 -46.68 -34.67 0.66
C GLY A 531 -45.70 -33.51 0.64
N PHE A 532 -44.40 -33.80 0.75
CA PHE A 532 -43.31 -32.84 0.64
C PHE A 532 -42.37 -33.17 -0.51
N ALA A 533 -41.91 -32.15 -1.21
CA ALA A 533 -40.83 -32.23 -2.20
C ALA A 533 -39.98 -30.96 -2.13
N SER A 534 -38.70 -31.07 -2.47
CA SER A 534 -37.78 -29.92 -2.53
C SER A 534 -37.05 -29.91 -3.85
N ASP A 535 -36.83 -28.74 -4.46
CA ASP A 535 -35.97 -28.62 -5.63
C ASP A 535 -34.78 -27.70 -5.32
N TYR A 536 -33.67 -27.90 -6.03
CA TYR A 536 -32.53 -27.00 -5.97
C TYR A 536 -32.72 -25.83 -6.92
N ILE A 537 -32.52 -24.63 -6.39
CA ILE A 537 -32.50 -23.39 -7.17
C ILE A 537 -31.06 -22.98 -7.47
N ASN A 538 -30.18 -23.05 -6.46
CA ASN A 538 -28.76 -22.72 -6.61
C ASN A 538 -27.90 -23.62 -5.69
N PRO A 539 -26.91 -24.37 -6.21
CA PRO A 539 -26.61 -24.54 -7.63
C PRO A 539 -27.77 -25.18 -8.40
N ALA A 540 -27.80 -25.03 -9.72
CA ALA A 540 -28.80 -25.70 -10.54
C ALA A 540 -28.67 -27.23 -10.39
N PRO A 541 -29.75 -28.02 -10.57
CA PRO A 541 -29.68 -29.48 -10.42
C PRO A 541 -28.61 -30.19 -11.28
N THR A 542 -28.20 -29.58 -12.40
CA THR A 542 -27.13 -30.08 -13.27
C THR A 542 -25.73 -29.89 -12.69
N ASP A 543 -25.57 -28.90 -11.82
CA ASP A 543 -24.30 -28.48 -11.22
C ASP A 543 -24.22 -28.92 -9.75
N LEU A 544 -25.04 -29.91 -9.38
CA LEU A 544 -25.10 -30.48 -8.06
C LEU A 544 -24.03 -31.57 -7.90
N VAL A 545 -23.18 -31.42 -6.88
CA VAL A 545 -22.21 -32.42 -6.46
C VAL A 545 -22.88 -33.37 -5.46
N GLY A 546 -22.88 -34.66 -5.77
CA GLY A 546 -23.51 -35.68 -4.92
C GLY A 546 -25.04 -35.66 -5.00
N SER A 547 -25.69 -36.18 -3.95
CA SER A 547 -27.16 -36.22 -3.85
C SER A 547 -27.66 -35.84 -2.45
N PRO A 548 -27.38 -34.62 -1.95
CA PRO A 548 -27.91 -34.19 -0.65
C PRO A 548 -29.45 -34.10 -0.69
N LYS A 549 -30.11 -34.43 0.41
CA LYS A 549 -31.57 -34.35 0.52
C LYS A 549 -32.00 -33.55 1.73
N LEU A 550 -33.06 -32.76 1.55
CA LEU A 550 -33.78 -32.11 2.64
C LEU A 550 -34.53 -33.17 3.45
N LYS A 551 -34.52 -33.03 4.77
CA LYS A 551 -35.35 -33.82 5.67
C LYS A 551 -36.41 -32.93 6.31
N VAL A 552 -37.62 -33.47 6.41
CA VAL A 552 -38.74 -32.87 7.15
C VAL A 552 -39.10 -33.83 8.26
N ASN A 553 -39.01 -33.40 9.53
CA ASN A 553 -39.23 -34.25 10.71
C ASN A 553 -38.45 -35.59 10.61
N ASP A 554 -37.16 -35.50 10.27
CA ASP A 554 -36.21 -36.61 10.07
C ASP A 554 -36.50 -37.56 8.88
N VAL A 555 -37.54 -37.30 8.08
CA VAL A 555 -37.84 -38.05 6.86
C VAL A 555 -37.18 -37.35 5.66
N GLU A 556 -36.32 -38.07 4.92
CA GLU A 556 -35.80 -37.58 3.63
C GLU A 556 -36.94 -37.41 2.63
N ILE A 557 -37.08 -36.19 2.10
CA ILE A 557 -38.10 -35.90 1.10
C ILE A 557 -37.52 -35.96 -0.32
N SER A 558 -38.42 -36.15 -1.28
CA SER A 558 -38.06 -36.18 -2.70
C SER A 558 -37.43 -34.86 -3.15
N ASN A 559 -36.41 -34.96 -3.99
CA ASN A 559 -35.79 -33.84 -4.68
C ASN A 559 -36.43 -33.55 -6.06
N ILE A 560 -37.65 -34.05 -6.28
CA ILE A 560 -38.41 -33.97 -7.53
C ILE A 560 -39.82 -33.48 -7.20
N SER A 561 -40.17 -32.27 -7.63
CA SER A 561 -41.48 -31.62 -7.38
C SER A 561 -42.73 -32.36 -7.86
N SER A 562 -42.59 -33.39 -8.71
CA SER A 562 -43.71 -34.23 -9.15
C SER A 562 -43.89 -35.52 -8.32
N ALA A 563 -42.95 -35.84 -7.43
CA ALA A 563 -42.93 -37.09 -6.66
C ALA A 563 -42.89 -36.83 -5.15
N PHE A 564 -43.99 -36.34 -4.58
CA PHE A 564 -44.06 -35.98 -3.16
C PHE A 564 -43.85 -37.18 -2.22
N THR A 565 -43.09 -36.97 -1.14
CA THR A 565 -42.93 -37.92 -0.03
C THR A 565 -43.91 -37.58 1.08
N LEU A 566 -44.75 -38.54 1.48
CA LEU A 566 -45.76 -38.31 2.51
C LEU A 566 -45.14 -38.29 3.91
N VAL A 567 -45.37 -37.22 4.66
CA VAL A 567 -44.94 -37.04 6.05
C VAL A 567 -46.18 -36.80 6.93
N PRO A 568 -46.35 -37.53 8.05
CA PRO A 568 -47.45 -37.29 8.98
C PRO A 568 -47.25 -35.97 9.75
N LEU A 569 -48.28 -35.12 9.77
CA LEU A 569 -48.31 -33.89 10.56
C LEU A 569 -49.53 -33.87 11.48
N ASP A 570 -49.30 -33.54 12.75
CA ASP A 570 -50.33 -33.36 13.76
C ASP A 570 -50.87 -31.92 13.78
N PHE A 571 -51.97 -31.67 13.06
CA PHE A 571 -52.57 -30.34 12.99
C PHE A 571 -53.42 -30.03 14.23
N ASN A 572 -53.21 -28.83 14.81
CA ASN A 572 -53.99 -28.31 15.94
C ASN A 572 -55.39 -27.79 15.49
N ALA A 573 -56.15 -27.19 16.42
CA ALA A 573 -57.48 -26.65 16.14
C ALA A 573 -57.50 -25.45 15.18
N GLN A 574 -56.34 -24.82 14.95
CA GLN A 574 -56.12 -23.75 13.98
C GLN A 574 -55.62 -24.28 12.63
N ALA A 575 -55.54 -25.61 12.49
CA ALA A 575 -54.95 -26.30 11.36
C ALA A 575 -53.47 -25.91 11.15
N GLU A 576 -52.71 -25.80 12.25
CA GLU A 576 -51.28 -25.53 12.26
C GLU A 576 -50.48 -26.73 12.82
N ALA A 577 -49.33 -27.03 12.24
CA ALA A 577 -48.41 -28.08 12.68
C ALA A 577 -46.94 -27.64 12.51
N PRO A 578 -46.06 -27.88 13.51
CA PRO A 578 -44.63 -27.58 13.38
C PRO A 578 -43.93 -28.58 12.47
N ILE A 579 -42.90 -28.10 11.76
CA ILE A 579 -41.97 -28.93 10.99
C ILE A 579 -40.53 -28.58 11.34
N ARG A 580 -39.66 -29.58 11.30
CA ARG A 580 -38.20 -29.44 11.44
C ARG A 580 -37.53 -29.71 10.12
N LEU A 581 -36.71 -28.78 9.67
CA LEU A 581 -35.93 -28.91 8.45
C LEU A 581 -34.48 -29.27 8.81
N PHE A 582 -33.90 -30.23 8.10
CA PHE A 582 -32.47 -30.54 8.16
C PHE A 582 -31.94 -30.73 6.74
N TYR A 583 -30.83 -30.09 6.44
CA TYR A 583 -30.20 -30.20 5.14
C TYR A 583 -28.67 -30.23 5.30
N PRO A 584 -27.96 -31.24 4.78
CA PRO A 584 -26.55 -31.48 5.11
C PRO A 584 -25.54 -30.63 4.31
N ASP A 585 -26.00 -29.82 3.37
CA ASP A 585 -25.14 -29.09 2.43
C ASP A 585 -25.54 -27.60 2.33
N ALA A 586 -24.93 -26.85 1.43
CA ALA A 586 -25.24 -25.44 1.18
C ALA A 586 -25.95 -25.21 -0.16
N GLY A 587 -26.80 -24.19 -0.22
CA GLY A 587 -27.49 -23.77 -1.43
C GLY A 587 -28.82 -23.05 -1.16
N LYS A 588 -29.49 -22.66 -2.24
CA LYS A 588 -30.88 -22.17 -2.21
C LYS A 588 -31.82 -23.29 -2.66
N LEU A 589 -32.78 -23.60 -1.80
CA LEU A 589 -33.76 -24.67 -1.99
C LEU A 589 -35.16 -24.09 -2.14
N SER A 590 -36.03 -24.82 -2.83
CA SER A 590 -37.48 -24.64 -2.80
C SER A 590 -38.12 -25.77 -2.00
N LEU A 591 -39.23 -25.50 -1.32
CA LEU A 591 -40.06 -26.47 -0.61
C LEU A 591 -41.49 -26.40 -1.14
N SER A 592 -41.99 -27.55 -1.58
CA SER A 592 -43.34 -27.73 -2.10
C SER A 592 -44.12 -28.72 -1.25
N LEU A 593 -45.38 -28.38 -0.97
CA LEU A 593 -46.32 -29.19 -0.20
C LEU A 593 -47.54 -29.54 -1.05
N ARG A 594 -48.07 -30.75 -0.87
CA ARG A 594 -49.33 -31.19 -1.47
C ARG A 594 -50.12 -32.08 -0.53
N TYR A 595 -51.42 -31.83 -0.45
CA TYR A 595 -52.39 -32.70 0.21
C TYR A 595 -53.56 -32.94 -0.72
N GLU A 596 -53.98 -34.19 -0.79
CA GLU A 596 -55.14 -34.64 -1.56
C GLU A 596 -55.78 -35.77 -0.76
N ASP A 597 -56.94 -35.48 -0.15
CA ASP A 597 -57.63 -36.49 0.66
C ASP A 597 -58.56 -37.36 -0.20
N LYS A 598 -58.71 -38.62 0.21
CA LYS A 598 -59.69 -39.58 -0.30
C LYS A 598 -60.80 -39.92 0.69
N GLU A 599 -60.74 -39.48 1.96
CA GLU A 599 -61.73 -39.85 2.99
C GLU A 599 -62.34 -38.67 3.79
N ALA A 600 -61.67 -38.13 4.82
CA ALA A 600 -62.29 -37.23 5.82
C ALA A 600 -62.54 -35.79 5.33
N ASP A 601 -61.72 -35.32 4.40
CA ASP A 601 -61.75 -34.00 3.76
C ASP A 601 -62.08 -34.15 2.26
N THR A 602 -63.02 -35.06 1.91
CA THR A 602 -63.35 -35.46 0.53
C THR A 602 -63.39 -34.28 -0.45
N GLY A 603 -62.54 -34.32 -1.48
CA GLY A 603 -62.48 -33.32 -2.55
C GLY A 603 -61.57 -32.11 -2.26
N LEU A 604 -60.96 -32.04 -1.08
CA LEU A 604 -60.02 -30.99 -0.72
C LEU A 604 -58.64 -31.27 -1.33
N VAL A 605 -58.16 -30.32 -2.13
CA VAL A 605 -56.80 -30.33 -2.67
C VAL A 605 -56.11 -29.05 -2.20
N MET A 606 -54.97 -29.22 -1.53
CA MET A 606 -54.14 -28.11 -1.08
C MET A 606 -52.74 -28.27 -1.64
N THR A 607 -52.22 -27.18 -2.20
CA THR A 607 -50.85 -27.09 -2.67
C THR A 607 -50.19 -25.85 -2.13
N SER A 608 -48.88 -25.91 -1.93
CA SER A 608 -48.03 -24.75 -1.71
C SER A 608 -46.73 -24.97 -2.45
N THR A 609 -46.32 -23.99 -3.26
CA THR A 609 -45.15 -24.08 -4.14
C THR A 609 -44.43 -22.74 -4.12
N GLY A 610 -43.11 -22.75 -4.32
CA GLY A 610 -42.32 -21.52 -4.39
C GLY A 610 -41.84 -20.99 -3.03
N ASN A 611 -41.91 -21.79 -1.96
CA ASN A 611 -41.33 -21.44 -0.68
C ASN A 611 -39.82 -21.66 -0.74
N THR A 612 -39.02 -20.59 -0.78
CA THR A 612 -37.56 -20.70 -0.94
C THR A 612 -36.82 -20.25 0.31
N PHE A 613 -35.67 -20.87 0.58
CA PHE A 613 -34.77 -20.49 1.67
C PHE A 613 -33.33 -20.82 1.31
N VAL A 614 -32.39 -20.15 1.97
CA VAL A 614 -30.96 -20.40 1.82
C VAL A 614 -30.45 -21.23 3.00
N VAL A 615 -29.67 -22.26 2.69
CA VAL A 615 -28.86 -22.99 3.67
C VAL A 615 -27.40 -22.64 3.44
N ARG A 616 -26.78 -21.96 4.42
CA ARG A 616 -25.37 -21.55 4.34
C ARG A 616 -24.47 -22.52 5.11
N PRO A 617 -23.17 -22.62 4.78
CA PRO A 617 -22.21 -23.31 5.62
C PRO A 617 -22.16 -22.74 7.04
N TYR A 618 -21.71 -23.56 7.99
CA TYR A 618 -21.50 -23.15 9.37
C TYR A 618 -20.36 -22.13 9.49
N GLY A 619 -19.27 -22.35 8.76
CA GLY A 619 -18.10 -21.48 8.72
C GLY A 619 -17.14 -21.90 7.60
N LEU A 620 -16.03 -21.18 7.49
CA LEU A 620 -14.92 -21.57 6.63
C LEU A 620 -13.74 -22.01 7.52
N CYS A 621 -13.23 -23.20 7.29
CA CYS A 621 -11.97 -23.68 7.87
C CYS A 621 -10.81 -23.27 6.98
N LEU A 622 -9.88 -22.49 7.52
CA LEU A 622 -8.63 -22.10 6.87
C LEU A 622 -7.47 -22.86 7.49
N TYR A 623 -6.69 -23.54 6.66
CA TYR A 623 -5.55 -24.33 7.12
C TYR A 623 -4.48 -24.48 6.04
N SER A 624 -3.29 -24.93 6.43
CA SER A 624 -2.18 -25.24 5.53
C SER A 624 -1.62 -26.60 5.88
N ASP A 625 -1.53 -27.48 4.89
CA ASP A 625 -0.88 -28.79 5.02
C ASP A 625 0.59 -28.76 4.60
N THR A 626 1.12 -27.57 4.28
CA THR A 626 2.55 -27.39 4.03
C THR A 626 3.33 -27.81 5.28
N THR A 627 4.43 -28.53 5.11
CA THR A 627 5.23 -29.03 6.23
C THR A 627 5.66 -27.87 7.14
N ASN A 628 5.58 -28.07 8.47
CA ASN A 628 5.87 -27.06 9.50
C ASN A 628 4.93 -25.84 9.56
N SER A 629 3.75 -25.89 8.92
CA SER A 629 2.75 -24.80 8.97
C SER A 629 2.15 -24.57 10.35
N SER A 630 2.23 -25.52 11.27
CA SER A 630 1.65 -25.38 12.62
C SER A 630 2.58 -24.61 13.55
N CYS A 631 2.08 -23.53 14.15
CA CYS A 631 2.77 -22.80 15.21
C CYS A 631 1.88 -22.59 16.44
N LEU A 632 1.59 -23.68 17.18
CA LEU A 632 0.65 -23.66 18.30
C LEU A 632 1.01 -22.63 19.40
N LEU A 633 2.31 -22.42 19.65
CA LEU A 633 2.77 -21.45 20.66
C LEU A 633 2.60 -20.00 20.21
N GLY A 634 2.58 -19.74 18.91
CA GLY A 634 2.43 -18.40 18.38
C GLY A 634 3.66 -17.51 18.57
N ASP A 635 4.85 -18.07 18.66
CA ASP A 635 6.08 -17.35 19.01
C ASP A 635 7.30 -17.75 18.16
N ALA A 636 8.44 -17.14 18.46
CA ALA A 636 9.69 -17.41 17.77
C ALA A 636 10.26 -18.81 18.04
N ASN A 637 9.68 -19.64 18.94
CA ASN A 637 10.18 -20.98 19.26
C ASN A 637 9.56 -22.07 18.38
N CYS A 638 8.52 -21.74 17.61
CA CYS A 638 7.97 -22.63 16.59
C CYS A 638 9.02 -23.05 15.55
N SER A 639 8.88 -24.22 14.94
CA SER A 639 9.76 -24.63 13.83
C SER A 639 9.71 -23.63 12.67
N VAL A 640 10.84 -23.43 11.98
CA VAL A 640 10.88 -22.70 10.69
C VAL A 640 9.82 -23.28 9.76
N PHE A 641 8.93 -22.41 9.28
CA PHE A 641 7.92 -22.78 8.30
C PHE A 641 8.47 -22.60 6.88
N VAL A 642 8.39 -21.37 6.36
CA VAL A 642 8.94 -20.99 5.06
C VAL A 642 9.50 -19.56 5.14
N PRO A 643 10.42 -19.18 4.25
CA PRO A 643 10.87 -17.80 4.19
C PRO A 643 9.76 -16.82 3.77
N ALA A 644 9.85 -15.58 4.25
CA ALA A 644 8.95 -14.50 3.88
C ALA A 644 9.01 -14.26 2.36
N GLY A 645 7.84 -14.22 1.72
CA GLY A 645 7.67 -14.10 0.27
C GLY A 645 7.77 -15.43 -0.50
N ASP A 646 8.10 -16.56 0.16
CA ASP A 646 8.05 -17.88 -0.48
C ASP A 646 6.62 -18.46 -0.45
N PRO A 647 6.25 -19.25 -1.48
CA PRO A 647 4.90 -19.81 -1.59
C PRO A 647 4.66 -20.94 -0.58
N PHE A 648 3.43 -21.02 -0.07
CA PHE A 648 2.89 -22.14 0.70
C PHE A 648 1.44 -22.45 0.28
N ASP A 649 0.97 -23.64 0.64
CA ASP A 649 -0.40 -24.07 0.36
C ASP A 649 -1.36 -23.50 1.42
N LEU A 650 -2.41 -22.80 1.01
CA LEU A 650 -3.51 -22.36 1.88
C LEU A 650 -4.83 -22.94 1.36
N SER A 651 -5.50 -23.72 2.21
CA SER A 651 -6.80 -24.33 1.92
C SER A 651 -7.93 -23.61 2.67
N VAL A 652 -9.04 -23.35 1.97
CA VAL A 652 -10.28 -22.77 2.49
C VAL A 652 -11.41 -23.75 2.23
N LYS A 653 -11.98 -24.30 3.30
CA LYS A 653 -12.97 -25.39 3.28
C LYS A 653 -14.28 -24.95 3.93
N ALA A 654 -15.38 -24.98 3.19
CA ALA A 654 -16.70 -24.71 3.74
C ALA A 654 -17.24 -25.94 4.47
N VAL A 655 -17.66 -25.75 5.73
CA VAL A 655 -18.02 -26.85 6.64
C VAL A 655 -19.48 -26.78 7.11
N ALA A 656 -20.09 -27.95 7.28
CA ALA A 656 -21.40 -28.10 7.91
C ALA A 656 -21.29 -28.10 9.44
N TRP A 657 -22.39 -27.78 10.12
CA TRP A 657 -22.51 -27.93 11.56
C TRP A 657 -22.71 -29.40 11.94
N GLU A 658 -22.13 -29.83 13.07
CA GLU A 658 -22.25 -31.22 13.54
C GLU A 658 -22.84 -31.35 14.96
N ALA A 659 -22.38 -30.57 15.93
CA ALA A 659 -22.91 -30.63 17.30
C ALA A 659 -22.60 -29.36 18.12
N GLY A 660 -23.49 -29.05 19.07
CA GLY A 660 -23.26 -28.08 20.15
C GLY A 660 -22.99 -26.63 19.75
N ALA A 661 -22.56 -25.84 20.74
CA ALA A 661 -21.94 -24.53 20.55
C ALA A 661 -20.48 -24.77 20.18
N ASP A 662 -20.25 -25.27 18.96
CA ASP A 662 -18.91 -25.51 18.47
C ASP A 662 -18.14 -24.19 18.36
N THR A 663 -16.86 -24.19 18.67
CA THR A 663 -16.00 -23.01 18.65
C THR A 663 -14.86 -23.17 17.66
N ASP A 664 -14.80 -24.23 16.85
CA ASP A 664 -13.71 -24.49 15.90
C ASP A 664 -14.25 -25.01 14.56
N PHE A 665 -14.06 -24.23 13.49
CA PHE A 665 -14.47 -24.62 12.14
C PHE A 665 -13.58 -25.71 11.54
N CYS A 666 -12.35 -25.85 12.02
CA CYS A 666 -11.37 -26.80 11.51
C CYS A 666 -11.30 -28.13 12.27
N SER A 667 -12.18 -28.33 13.25
CA SER A 667 -12.46 -29.66 13.79
C SER A 667 -12.95 -30.60 12.68
N VAL A 668 -13.04 -31.91 12.97
CA VAL A 668 -13.53 -32.89 11.98
C VAL A 668 -14.98 -32.55 11.65
N LYS A 669 -15.21 -31.87 10.52
CA LYS A 669 -16.53 -31.46 10.02
C LYS A 669 -16.70 -31.88 8.58
N ALA A 670 -17.90 -32.34 8.24
CA ALA A 670 -18.28 -32.57 6.86
C ALA A 670 -18.17 -31.29 6.00
N VAL A 671 -17.62 -31.43 4.80
CA VAL A 671 -17.61 -30.37 3.77
C VAL A 671 -19.05 -30.14 3.29
N THR A 672 -19.37 -28.93 2.85
CA THR A 672 -20.58 -28.61 2.07
C THR A 672 -20.23 -28.57 0.57
N PRO A 673 -20.31 -29.68 -0.18
CA PRO A 673 -19.72 -29.76 -1.51
C PRO A 673 -20.42 -28.92 -2.57
N ASN A 674 -21.63 -28.42 -2.28
CA ASN A 674 -22.39 -27.54 -3.17
C ASN A 674 -22.23 -26.05 -2.87
N TYR A 675 -21.44 -25.68 -1.85
CA TYR A 675 -21.14 -24.28 -1.57
C TYR A 675 -20.35 -23.62 -2.70
N ARG A 676 -20.86 -22.52 -3.24
CA ARG A 676 -20.24 -21.71 -4.30
C ARG A 676 -20.29 -20.26 -3.91
N GLN A 677 -19.15 -19.58 -3.91
CA GLN A 677 -19.10 -18.17 -3.60
C GLN A 677 -17.83 -17.53 -4.15
N SER A 678 -17.97 -16.35 -4.74
CA SER A 678 -16.86 -15.50 -5.15
C SER A 678 -16.70 -14.29 -4.21
N GLY A 679 -15.54 -13.66 -4.28
CA GLY A 679 -15.25 -12.44 -3.54
C GLY A 679 -14.92 -12.68 -2.05
N ILE A 680 -14.49 -13.88 -1.67
CA ILE A 680 -14.09 -14.16 -0.27
C ILE A 680 -12.74 -13.49 -0.02
N THR A 681 -12.74 -12.34 0.65
CA THR A 681 -11.51 -11.59 0.93
C THR A 681 -10.68 -12.29 2.01
N LEU A 682 -9.37 -12.37 1.81
CA LEU A 682 -8.41 -12.85 2.79
C LEU A 682 -7.61 -11.69 3.39
N THR A 683 -7.47 -11.70 4.71
CA THR A 683 -6.62 -10.74 5.44
C THR A 683 -5.67 -11.48 6.37
N SER A 684 -4.46 -10.93 6.57
CA SER A 684 -3.50 -11.44 7.53
C SER A 684 -3.52 -10.60 8.82
N SER A 685 -3.26 -11.26 9.94
CA SER A 685 -3.04 -10.61 11.23
C SER A 685 -1.81 -11.21 11.91
N LEU A 686 -0.93 -10.35 12.39
CA LEU A 686 0.27 -10.75 13.11
C LEU A 686 -0.08 -11.29 14.49
N VAL A 687 0.50 -12.45 14.83
CA VAL A 687 0.45 -13.06 16.17
C VAL A 687 1.72 -12.71 16.94
N ALA A 688 2.88 -12.86 16.30
CA ALA A 688 4.18 -12.48 16.86
C ALA A 688 5.17 -12.15 15.74
N PRO A 689 6.15 -11.26 15.95
CA PRO A 689 6.42 -10.52 17.20
C PRO A 689 5.38 -9.42 17.50
N ASP A 690 5.20 -9.08 18.77
CA ASP A 690 4.31 -7.98 19.16
C ASP A 690 4.67 -6.67 18.46
N SER A 691 3.66 -5.85 18.14
CA SER A 691 3.79 -4.53 17.49
C SER A 691 4.46 -4.51 16.11
N GLY A 692 4.60 -5.67 15.46
CA GLY A 692 5.08 -5.79 14.09
C GLY A 692 4.02 -5.53 13.01
N SER A 693 4.41 -5.73 11.76
CA SER A 693 3.54 -5.66 10.58
C SER A 693 2.82 -6.99 10.31
N SER A 694 1.56 -6.94 9.91
CA SER A 694 0.78 -8.13 9.48
C SER A 694 1.23 -8.71 8.14
N GLY A 695 2.19 -8.08 7.47
CA GLY A 695 2.63 -8.46 6.13
C GLY A 695 1.52 -8.32 5.08
N ILE A 696 1.87 -8.56 3.83
CA ILE A 696 0.97 -8.54 2.69
C ILE A 696 0.81 -9.98 2.21
N LEU A 697 -0.44 -10.42 2.03
CA LEU A 697 -0.76 -11.69 1.38
C LEU A 697 -0.56 -11.58 -0.13
N GLY A 698 -0.01 -12.62 -0.74
CA GLY A 698 0.09 -12.71 -2.21
C GLY A 698 -1.28 -12.86 -2.88
N GLU A 699 -2.13 -13.72 -2.31
CA GLU A 699 -3.52 -13.91 -2.74
C GLU A 699 -4.45 -13.32 -1.68
N THR A 700 -5.20 -12.29 -2.04
CA THR A 700 -6.11 -11.57 -1.13
C THR A 700 -7.59 -11.94 -1.34
N ASN A 701 -7.88 -12.86 -2.26
CA ASN A 701 -9.24 -13.31 -2.56
C ASN A 701 -9.27 -14.80 -2.87
N VAL A 702 -10.35 -15.47 -2.46
CA VAL A 702 -10.66 -16.85 -2.82
C VAL A 702 -12.05 -16.93 -3.44
N ASP A 703 -12.15 -17.63 -4.56
CA ASP A 703 -13.43 -18.02 -5.13
C ASP A 703 -13.57 -19.55 -5.04
N ILE A 704 -14.68 -20.02 -4.48
CA ILE A 704 -15.03 -21.45 -4.45
C ILE A 704 -16.05 -21.70 -5.56
N VAL A 705 -15.62 -22.40 -6.61
CA VAL A 705 -16.42 -22.70 -7.81
C VAL A 705 -16.83 -24.17 -7.89
N PHE A 706 -17.55 -24.55 -8.94
CA PHE A 706 -18.07 -25.91 -9.13
C PHE A 706 -17.00 -27.00 -9.03
N GLY A 707 -15.83 -26.79 -9.63
CA GLY A 707 -14.74 -27.76 -9.61
C GLY A 707 -14.08 -27.96 -8.24
N ASP A 708 -14.30 -27.05 -7.28
CA ASP A 708 -13.66 -27.08 -5.97
C ASP A 708 -14.44 -27.93 -4.95
N ALA A 709 -15.69 -28.30 -5.26
CA ALA A 709 -16.54 -29.14 -4.38
C ALA A 709 -16.55 -28.68 -2.91
N GLY A 710 -16.64 -27.36 -2.69
CA GLY A 710 -16.70 -26.75 -1.35
C GLY A 710 -15.36 -26.45 -0.68
N GLU A 711 -14.23 -26.76 -1.34
CA GLU A 711 -12.89 -26.55 -0.80
C GLU A 711 -11.88 -26.08 -1.86
N LYS A 712 -11.26 -24.92 -1.64
CA LYS A 712 -10.21 -24.38 -2.53
C LYS A 712 -8.85 -24.43 -1.86
N THR A 713 -7.83 -24.86 -2.59
CA THR A 713 -6.42 -24.73 -2.17
C THR A 713 -5.67 -23.80 -3.11
N HIS A 714 -5.05 -22.76 -2.56
CA HIS A 714 -4.05 -21.93 -3.22
C HIS A 714 -2.68 -22.54 -2.99
N THR A 715 -1.95 -22.90 -4.04
CA THR A 715 -0.61 -23.51 -3.93
C THR A 715 0.52 -22.49 -4.00
N ASN A 716 0.18 -21.20 -4.04
CA ASN A 716 1.09 -20.08 -4.28
C ASN A 716 0.84 -18.91 -3.33
N GLN A 717 0.19 -19.16 -2.18
CA GLN A 717 -0.03 -18.11 -1.19
C GLN A 717 1.32 -17.67 -0.61
N THR A 718 1.50 -16.38 -0.36
CA THR A 718 2.74 -15.84 0.23
C THR A 718 2.40 -14.85 1.35
N ILE A 719 3.32 -14.66 2.29
CA ILE A 719 3.27 -13.54 3.26
C ILE A 719 4.60 -12.80 3.15
N SER A 720 4.54 -11.48 2.98
CA SER A 720 5.73 -10.66 2.68
C SER A 720 6.65 -10.40 3.88
N GLU A 721 6.33 -10.88 5.07
CA GLU A 721 6.92 -10.44 6.34
C GLU A 721 7.28 -11.62 7.26
N VAL A 722 8.27 -11.40 8.13
CA VAL A 722 8.72 -12.34 9.17
C VAL A 722 7.71 -12.37 10.31
N GLY A 723 7.48 -13.53 10.91
CA GLY A 723 6.54 -13.64 12.04
C GLY A 723 5.70 -14.89 12.03
N VAL A 724 4.71 -14.91 12.91
CA VAL A 724 3.64 -15.89 12.99
C VAL A 724 2.34 -15.17 12.69
N PHE A 725 1.50 -15.74 11.83
CA PHE A 725 0.30 -15.06 11.35
C PHE A 725 -0.94 -15.92 11.51
N THR A 726 -2.09 -15.26 11.60
CA THR A 726 -3.39 -15.88 11.28
C THR A 726 -3.90 -15.29 9.98
N ILE A 727 -4.67 -16.07 9.23
CA ILE A 727 -5.37 -15.62 8.02
C ILE A 727 -6.86 -15.71 8.29
N THR A 728 -7.58 -14.65 7.94
CA THR A 728 -9.03 -14.56 8.11
C THR A 728 -9.72 -14.46 6.76
N ALA A 729 -10.76 -15.27 6.54
CA ALA A 729 -11.67 -15.13 5.41
C ALA A 729 -12.88 -14.28 5.80
N ASN A 730 -13.16 -13.28 4.97
CA ASN A 730 -14.34 -12.41 5.08
C ASN A 730 -15.23 -12.57 3.85
N PRO A 731 -16.14 -13.57 3.84
CA PRO A 731 -17.05 -13.80 2.73
C PRO A 731 -18.15 -12.72 2.68
N PRO A 732 -18.64 -12.31 1.49
CA PRO A 732 -19.83 -11.48 1.38
C PRO A 732 -21.10 -12.26 1.78
N ASN A 733 -22.26 -11.61 1.69
CA ASN A 733 -23.56 -12.29 1.87
C ASN A 733 -23.68 -13.50 0.93
N TYR A 734 -24.15 -14.63 1.48
CA TYR A 734 -24.29 -15.86 0.71
C TYR A 734 -25.68 -15.92 0.07
N LEU A 735 -25.73 -15.80 -1.26
CA LEU A 735 -26.98 -15.69 -2.03
C LEU A 735 -27.85 -14.55 -1.48
N ASP A 736 -29.13 -14.80 -1.21
CA ASP A 736 -30.04 -13.81 -0.60
C ASP A 736 -30.04 -13.90 0.94
N GLY A 737 -29.04 -14.58 1.53
CA GLY A 737 -28.91 -14.80 2.97
C GLY A 737 -27.69 -14.12 3.58
N PRO A 738 -27.53 -14.23 4.92
CA PRO A 738 -26.38 -13.67 5.62
C PRO A 738 -25.07 -14.35 5.20
N ALA A 739 -23.95 -13.67 5.46
CA ALA A 739 -22.61 -14.20 5.21
C ALA A 739 -22.31 -15.48 6.01
N VAL A 740 -21.30 -16.23 5.56
CA VAL A 740 -20.82 -17.44 6.25
C VAL A 740 -20.02 -17.06 7.50
N GLY A 741 -20.26 -17.75 8.63
CA GLY A 741 -19.56 -17.47 9.91
C GLY A 741 -19.86 -16.09 10.52
N ASP A 742 -21.12 -15.67 10.61
CA ASP A 742 -21.53 -14.31 11.03
C ASP A 742 -20.97 -13.88 12.42
N SER A 743 -20.83 -12.57 12.61
CA SER A 743 -20.31 -11.87 13.81
C SER A 743 -21.26 -10.76 14.28
N ASN A 744 -22.53 -10.82 13.86
CA ASN A 744 -23.55 -9.80 14.10
C ASN A 744 -24.10 -9.79 15.54
N GLY A 745 -23.59 -10.65 16.43
CA GLY A 745 -24.04 -10.76 17.82
C GLY A 745 -25.48 -11.28 17.98
N ASP A 746 -26.08 -11.90 16.96
CA ASP A 746 -27.44 -12.45 17.00
C ASP A 746 -27.56 -13.75 17.83
N GLY A 747 -26.42 -14.32 18.25
CA GLY A 747 -26.33 -15.53 19.06
C GLY A 747 -26.54 -16.84 18.31
N VAL A 748 -26.66 -16.83 16.97
CA VAL A 748 -26.84 -18.03 16.14
C VAL A 748 -25.50 -18.66 15.75
N ILE A 749 -24.55 -17.83 15.29
CA ILE A 749 -23.11 -18.07 15.14
C ILE A 749 -22.46 -16.69 15.29
N ASP A 750 -21.59 -16.49 16.29
CA ASP A 750 -20.85 -15.23 16.50
C ASP A 750 -19.35 -15.54 16.43
N LYS A 751 -18.87 -15.99 15.26
CA LYS A 751 -17.49 -16.43 15.09
C LYS A 751 -16.94 -16.21 13.69
N VAL A 752 -15.85 -15.45 13.62
CA VAL A 752 -15.07 -15.15 12.42
C VAL A 752 -14.32 -16.39 11.89
N SER A 753 -14.24 -16.53 10.57
CA SER A 753 -13.50 -17.61 9.89
C SER A 753 -11.99 -17.30 9.84
N THR A 754 -11.30 -17.54 10.96
CA THR A 754 -9.86 -17.32 11.12
C THR A 754 -9.12 -18.65 11.29
N SER A 755 -7.96 -18.79 10.65
CA SER A 755 -7.08 -19.95 10.76
C SER A 755 -6.48 -20.08 12.16
N ALA A 756 -5.95 -21.27 12.49
CA ALA A 756 -4.93 -21.37 13.53
C ALA A 756 -3.67 -20.59 13.14
N ASN A 757 -2.72 -20.44 14.07
CA ASN A 757 -1.41 -19.81 13.79
C ASN A 757 -0.68 -20.57 12.67
N ILE A 758 -0.46 -19.88 11.55
CA ILE A 758 0.26 -20.37 10.38
C ILE A 758 1.72 -19.95 10.51
N GLY A 759 2.55 -20.95 10.85
CA GLY A 759 3.99 -21.01 10.66
C GLY A 759 4.82 -19.95 11.38
N ARG A 760 6.13 -20.19 11.48
CA ARG A 760 7.11 -19.14 11.80
C ARG A 760 7.86 -18.79 10.52
N PHE A 761 7.49 -17.66 9.91
CA PHE A 761 8.16 -17.11 8.74
C PHE A 761 9.47 -16.44 9.15
N ILE A 762 10.53 -16.70 8.38
CA ILE A 762 11.89 -16.18 8.57
C ILE A 762 12.32 -15.35 7.35
N PRO A 763 13.39 -14.53 7.41
CA PRO A 763 13.84 -13.85 6.20
C PRO A 763 14.29 -14.86 5.12
N ALA A 764 14.18 -14.47 3.86
CA ALA A 764 14.67 -15.24 2.73
C ALA A 764 16.20 -15.23 2.61
N TYR A 765 16.82 -14.13 3.00
CA TYR A 765 18.26 -13.94 3.08
C TYR A 765 18.59 -12.71 3.93
N LEU A 766 19.86 -12.57 4.33
CA LEU A 766 20.37 -11.37 4.99
C LEU A 766 21.12 -10.49 3.98
N ASP A 767 21.04 -9.17 4.15
CA ASP A 767 21.91 -8.21 3.49
C ASP A 767 22.78 -7.49 4.50
N VAL A 768 23.96 -7.06 4.06
CA VAL A 768 25.02 -6.56 4.94
C VAL A 768 25.73 -5.36 4.30
N VAL A 769 25.76 -4.24 5.03
CA VAL A 769 26.43 -3.00 4.62
C VAL A 769 27.39 -2.54 5.71
N GLY A 770 28.68 -2.51 5.39
CA GLY A 770 29.73 -2.03 6.29
C GLY A 770 30.17 -0.60 5.99
N SER A 771 30.59 0.13 7.02
CA SER A 771 31.26 1.42 6.83
C SER A 771 32.20 1.76 7.98
N ALA A 772 33.33 2.41 7.69
CA ALA A 772 34.21 3.01 8.67
C ALA A 772 35.05 4.12 8.01
N SER A 773 35.66 5.00 8.82
CA SER A 773 36.66 5.94 8.32
C SER A 773 37.76 6.20 9.34
N LEU A 774 39.02 6.14 8.89
CA LEU A 774 40.20 6.46 9.68
C LEU A 774 40.36 7.98 9.84
N THR A 775 40.92 8.42 10.97
CA THR A 775 41.31 9.81 11.20
C THR A 775 42.83 9.97 11.15
N PRO A 776 43.34 10.99 10.44
CA PRO A 776 44.76 11.27 10.47
C PRO A 776 45.24 11.71 11.86
N SER A 777 46.41 11.23 12.27
CA SER A 777 46.97 11.50 13.60
C SER A 777 47.98 12.65 13.63
N CYS A 778 48.29 13.23 12.47
CA CYS A 778 49.21 14.37 12.31
C CYS A 778 48.66 15.43 11.35
N GLY A 779 47.48 15.99 11.66
CA GLY A 779 46.86 17.01 10.84
C GLY A 779 46.20 16.39 9.60
N PRO A 780 46.66 16.64 8.36
CA PRO A 780 46.06 16.04 7.17
C PRO A 780 46.58 14.64 6.82
N PHE A 781 47.52 14.08 7.58
CA PHE A 781 48.12 12.77 7.33
C PHE A 781 48.51 12.06 8.63
N SER A 782 49.00 10.83 8.53
CA SER A 782 49.62 10.08 9.63
C SER A 782 50.99 9.57 9.19
N TYR A 783 51.92 9.43 10.13
CA TYR A 783 53.22 8.81 9.82
C TYR A 783 53.10 7.28 9.77
N GLN A 784 53.91 6.63 8.93
CA GLN A 784 54.15 5.20 9.09
C GLN A 784 54.73 4.96 10.50
N GLY A 785 54.15 4.04 11.26
CA GLY A 785 54.47 3.75 12.66
C GLY A 785 53.61 4.53 13.66
N GLN A 786 52.80 5.49 13.21
CA GLN A 786 51.87 6.25 14.05
C GLN A 786 50.50 5.56 14.09
N PRO A 787 49.97 5.21 15.29
CA PRO A 787 48.62 4.70 15.43
C PRO A 787 47.57 5.69 14.91
N MET A 788 46.63 5.19 14.11
CA MET A 788 45.49 5.91 13.54
C MET A 788 44.20 5.33 14.11
N GLY A 789 43.42 6.14 14.81
CA GLY A 789 42.07 5.76 15.24
C GLY A 789 41.03 5.98 14.13
N PHE A 790 39.82 5.49 14.35
CA PHE A 790 38.67 5.83 13.52
C PHE A 790 38.10 7.22 13.88
N ALA A 791 37.50 7.90 12.91
CA ALA A 791 36.82 9.18 13.14
C ALA A 791 35.69 9.04 14.15
N ALA A 792 35.49 10.09 14.95
CA ALA A 792 34.39 10.15 15.90
C ALA A 792 33.06 9.89 15.20
N GLY A 793 32.33 8.86 15.64
CA GLY A 793 31.07 8.41 15.01
C GLY A 793 31.23 7.62 13.71
N GLN A 794 32.46 7.39 13.24
CA GLN A 794 32.81 6.63 12.03
C GLN A 794 33.66 5.38 12.37
N ALA A 795 33.51 4.89 13.60
CA ALA A 795 34.00 3.57 13.98
C ALA A 795 33.37 2.49 13.08
N PRO A 796 34.07 1.37 12.84
CA PRO A 796 33.58 0.27 12.04
C PRO A 796 32.18 -0.16 12.46
N ARG A 797 31.24 -0.07 11.52
CA ARG A 797 29.87 -0.53 11.69
C ARG A 797 29.52 -1.53 10.61
N LEU A 798 28.71 -2.52 10.96
CA LEU A 798 28.09 -3.47 10.06
C LEU A 798 26.57 -3.43 10.26
N GLN A 799 25.86 -2.89 9.29
CA GLN A 799 24.41 -2.89 9.25
C GLN A 799 23.95 -4.22 8.63
N VAL A 800 23.07 -4.93 9.31
CA VAL A 800 22.49 -6.19 8.83
C VAL A 800 20.98 -6.07 8.74
N SER A 801 20.39 -6.50 7.63
CA SER A 801 18.94 -6.52 7.41
C SER A 801 18.44 -7.88 6.94
N GLY A 802 17.24 -8.26 7.38
CA GLY A 802 16.50 -9.41 6.84
C GLY A 802 15.64 -9.01 5.65
N HIS A 803 15.68 -9.77 4.56
CA HIS A 803 14.91 -9.47 3.35
C HIS A 803 13.96 -10.61 3.02
N ASN A 804 12.78 -10.29 2.49
CA ASN A 804 11.88 -11.27 1.89
C ASN A 804 12.35 -11.67 0.47
N ARG A 805 11.71 -12.66 -0.14
CA ARG A 805 12.07 -13.16 -1.48
C ARG A 805 11.97 -12.11 -2.60
N ALA A 806 11.14 -11.07 -2.43
CA ALA A 806 11.05 -9.95 -3.36
C ALA A 806 12.21 -8.94 -3.22
N GLY A 807 13.04 -9.09 -2.18
CA GLY A 807 14.18 -8.24 -1.86
C GLY A 807 13.84 -7.02 -1.01
N VAL A 808 12.64 -6.97 -0.43
CA VAL A 808 12.20 -5.91 0.48
C VAL A 808 12.61 -6.27 1.91
N VAL A 809 13.07 -5.29 2.68
CA VAL A 809 13.43 -5.46 4.09
C VAL A 809 12.20 -5.88 4.91
N THR A 810 12.33 -6.95 5.68
CA THR A 810 11.30 -7.47 6.60
C THR A 810 11.35 -6.70 7.92
N THR A 811 10.31 -5.94 8.21
CA THR A 811 10.21 -5.04 9.38
C THR A 811 10.06 -5.74 10.72
N ASN A 812 9.81 -7.05 10.72
CA ASN A 812 9.62 -7.82 11.95
C ASN A 812 10.89 -8.55 12.42
N TYR A 813 11.91 -8.69 11.57
CA TYR A 813 13.09 -9.50 11.87
C TYR A 813 13.97 -8.93 13.00
N ASP A 814 13.97 -7.61 13.22
CA ASP A 814 14.76 -6.96 14.29
C ASP A 814 14.11 -7.06 15.69
N ARG A 815 12.95 -7.70 15.82
CA ARG A 815 12.12 -7.66 17.03
C ARG A 815 12.28 -8.88 17.91
N GLY A 816 12.77 -8.67 19.13
CA GLY A 816 12.86 -9.71 20.18
C GLY A 816 13.55 -10.98 19.68
N ASP A 817 12.96 -12.13 19.99
CA ASP A 817 13.50 -13.46 19.68
C ASP A 817 13.41 -13.85 18.19
N PHE A 818 12.86 -12.99 17.33
CA PHE A 818 12.92 -13.18 15.87
C PHE A 818 14.27 -12.75 15.29
N TRP A 819 15.06 -11.95 16.03
CA TRP A 819 16.44 -11.68 15.67
C TRP A 819 17.32 -12.87 16.05
N ARG A 820 17.72 -13.67 15.05
CA ARG A 820 18.44 -14.94 15.25
C ARG A 820 19.93 -14.85 14.94
N LEU A 821 20.44 -13.68 14.55
CA LEU A 821 21.85 -13.50 14.22
C LEU A 821 22.66 -13.11 15.45
N ASN A 822 23.63 -13.94 15.81
CA ASN A 822 24.61 -13.61 16.85
C ASN A 822 25.52 -12.45 16.43
N ALA A 823 26.09 -11.74 17.40
CA ALA A 823 27.02 -10.64 17.11
C ALA A 823 28.16 -11.12 16.20
N PRO A 824 28.33 -10.54 15.00
CA PRO A 824 29.24 -11.09 14.01
C PRO A 824 30.69 -10.91 14.46
N GLU A 825 31.43 -12.02 14.51
CA GLU A 825 32.87 -11.99 14.71
C GLU A 825 33.61 -11.62 13.41
N ARG A 826 34.59 -10.73 13.50
CA ARG A 826 35.43 -10.31 12.35
C ARG A 826 36.84 -10.89 12.44
N SER A 827 37.48 -11.01 11.28
CA SER A 827 38.93 -11.24 11.19
C SER A 827 39.72 -9.93 11.31
N GLN A 828 41.05 -10.01 11.46
CA GLN A 828 41.94 -8.84 11.46
C GLN A 828 41.82 -8.00 10.19
N TYR A 829 42.09 -6.68 10.29
CA TYR A 829 42.05 -5.79 9.12
C TYR A 829 43.15 -6.16 8.13
N THR A 830 42.83 -6.11 6.84
CA THR A 830 43.81 -6.27 5.76
C THR A 830 43.97 -4.97 4.98
N SER A 831 45.19 -4.66 4.55
CA SER A 831 45.46 -3.53 3.66
C SER A 831 45.00 -3.86 2.25
N VAL A 832 44.33 -2.90 1.60
CA VAL A 832 43.84 -3.00 0.21
C VAL A 832 44.17 -1.72 -0.59
N THR A 833 45.35 -1.16 -0.33
CA THR A 833 45.83 0.12 -0.90
C THR A 833 46.15 0.06 -2.39
N GLY A 834 46.20 -1.14 -2.98
CA GLY A 834 46.66 -1.38 -4.35
C GLY A 834 48.19 -1.49 -4.46
N VAL A 835 48.91 -1.46 -3.34
CA VAL A 835 50.37 -1.51 -3.26
C VAL A 835 50.77 -2.86 -2.68
N ALA A 836 51.41 -3.70 -3.50
CA ALA A 836 51.71 -5.10 -3.18
C ALA A 836 52.55 -5.26 -1.90
N SER A 837 53.40 -4.30 -1.55
CA SER A 837 54.19 -4.36 -0.32
C SER A 837 53.39 -4.05 0.96
N PHE A 838 52.24 -3.38 0.85
CA PHE A 838 51.34 -3.12 1.97
C PHE A 838 50.23 -4.17 2.08
N ASP A 839 49.74 -4.64 0.93
CA ASP A 839 48.58 -5.55 0.84
C ASP A 839 48.96 -7.04 1.05
N GLN A 840 50.25 -7.33 1.29
CA GLN A 840 50.70 -8.66 1.69
C GLN A 840 50.29 -8.96 3.14
N GLY A 841 49.55 -10.05 3.33
CA GLY A 841 49.25 -10.62 4.65
C GLY A 841 50.50 -11.20 5.34
N TYR A 842 50.34 -11.66 6.58
CA TYR A 842 51.40 -12.33 7.34
C TYR A 842 51.78 -13.65 6.64
N VAL A 843 52.91 -13.67 5.91
CA VAL A 843 53.39 -14.88 5.23
C VAL A 843 54.22 -15.72 6.21
N VAL A 844 53.67 -16.88 6.59
CA VAL A 844 54.40 -17.87 7.40
C VAL A 844 55.35 -18.67 6.50
N GLY A 845 56.60 -18.21 6.37
CA GLY A 845 57.66 -18.92 5.67
C GLY A 845 58.94 -18.08 5.56
N PRO A 846 60.15 -18.66 5.52
CA PRO A 846 61.39 -17.90 5.45
C PRO A 846 61.63 -17.31 4.04
N PRO A 847 61.93 -16.00 3.92
CA PRO A 847 61.98 -14.99 4.99
C PRO A 847 60.57 -14.52 5.40
N VAL A 848 60.31 -14.51 6.71
CA VAL A 848 59.04 -14.03 7.27
C VAL A 848 59.00 -12.51 7.09
N VAL A 849 58.10 -12.03 6.25
CA VAL A 849 57.82 -10.60 6.11
C VAL A 849 56.56 -10.29 6.93
N PRO A 850 56.65 -9.54 8.03
CA PRO A 850 55.45 -9.14 8.76
C PRO A 850 54.57 -8.27 7.87
N ALA A 851 53.25 -8.45 7.97
CA ALA A 851 52.29 -7.58 7.30
C ALA A 851 52.57 -6.12 7.68
N ARG A 852 52.57 -5.21 6.70
CA ARG A 852 52.88 -3.80 6.98
C ARG A 852 51.77 -3.16 7.81
N LEU A 853 50.50 -3.52 7.61
CA LEU A 853 49.40 -3.09 8.49
C LEU A 853 49.40 -3.89 9.80
N GLN A 854 49.20 -3.20 10.93
CA GLN A 854 49.10 -3.76 12.28
C GLN A 854 47.91 -3.13 13.03
N GLU A 855 47.38 -3.85 14.03
CA GLU A 855 46.21 -3.48 14.85
C GLU A 855 46.58 -3.55 16.36
N VAL A 856 46.16 -2.56 17.16
CA VAL A 856 46.37 -2.43 18.63
C VAL A 856 45.01 -2.25 19.29
N ASP A 857 44.87 -2.86 20.46
CA ASP A 857 43.71 -2.84 21.36
C ASP A 857 42.42 -3.35 20.68
N ILE A 858 42.16 -4.64 20.85
CA ILE A 858 40.92 -5.29 20.40
C ILE A 858 39.94 -5.22 21.56
N THR A 859 38.88 -4.42 21.43
CA THR A 859 37.64 -4.62 22.20
C THR A 859 36.65 -5.45 21.38
N GLN A 860 35.77 -6.16 22.11
CA GLN A 860 34.78 -7.08 21.58
C GLN A 860 33.72 -6.33 20.75
N SER A 861 33.12 -7.00 19.76
CA SER A 861 31.94 -6.47 19.06
C SER A 861 30.76 -6.30 20.01
N GLU A 862 30.06 -5.18 19.91
CA GLU A 862 28.78 -4.96 20.59
C GLU A 862 27.74 -4.50 19.55
N TYR A 863 26.49 -4.98 19.65
CA TYR A 863 25.38 -4.39 18.92
C TYR A 863 25.00 -3.08 19.61
N LEU A 864 24.98 -1.98 18.86
CA LEU A 864 24.65 -0.68 19.46
C LEU A 864 23.16 -0.43 19.63
N ASP A 865 22.35 -1.17 18.88
CA ASP A 865 20.90 -1.10 18.94
C ASP A 865 20.35 -2.32 19.71
N ASP A 866 20.89 -2.58 20.90
CA ASP A 866 20.38 -3.62 21.84
C ASP A 866 18.95 -3.31 22.34
N LEU A 867 18.38 -2.18 21.93
CA LEU A 867 16.95 -1.94 22.04
C LEU A 867 16.26 -2.67 20.90
N ALA A 868 15.84 -3.91 21.18
CA ALA A 868 14.78 -4.58 20.45
C ALA A 868 13.67 -3.57 20.05
N THR A 869 13.14 -3.69 18.83
CA THR A 869 11.85 -3.11 18.38
C THR A 869 11.81 -1.70 17.75
N GLU A 870 12.78 -1.30 16.91
CA GLU A 870 12.52 -0.15 16.01
C GLU A 870 11.53 -0.52 14.89
N GLY A 871 11.50 -1.79 14.50
CA GLY A 871 10.60 -2.28 13.46
C GLY A 871 11.04 -1.90 12.06
N ASN A 872 12.34 -1.68 11.87
CA ASN A 872 12.94 -1.33 10.58
C ASN A 872 13.63 -2.54 9.93
N GLY A 873 13.65 -3.71 10.58
CA GLY A 873 14.29 -4.92 10.07
C GLY A 873 15.82 -4.89 10.08
N ILE A 874 16.43 -3.92 10.77
CA ILE A 874 17.86 -3.62 10.71
C ILE A 874 18.48 -3.65 12.11
N ARG A 875 19.67 -4.25 12.25
CA ARG A 875 20.54 -4.03 13.43
C ARG A 875 21.97 -3.70 13.04
N ILE A 876 22.66 -2.94 13.90
CA ILE A 876 24.01 -2.46 13.65
C ILE A 876 25.00 -3.02 14.68
N ALA A 877 25.96 -3.80 14.22
CA ALA A 877 27.13 -4.20 15.01
C ALA A 877 28.23 -3.13 14.89
N ARG A 878 28.93 -2.81 15.99
CA ARG A 878 30.10 -1.92 15.98
C ARG A 878 31.30 -2.49 16.72
N TRP A 879 32.48 -2.02 16.33
CA TRP A 879 33.76 -2.23 17.00
C TRP A 879 34.34 -0.87 17.40
N SER A 880 34.71 -0.69 18.67
CA SER A 880 35.23 0.59 19.20
C SER A 880 36.72 0.50 19.53
N ASP A 881 37.33 1.66 19.80
CA ASP A 881 38.67 1.78 20.42
C ASP A 881 39.87 1.18 19.65
N GLN A 882 39.64 0.70 18.43
CA GLN A 882 40.68 0.14 17.56
C GLN A 882 41.60 1.22 16.97
N GLN A 883 42.90 0.92 16.96
CA GLN A 883 43.92 1.74 16.27
C GLN A 883 44.73 0.91 15.28
N LEU A 884 44.97 1.48 14.10
CA LEU A 884 45.73 0.85 13.02
C LEU A 884 47.00 1.64 12.70
N TRP A 885 48.11 0.97 12.39
CA TRP A 885 49.28 1.64 11.83
C TRP A 885 49.98 0.80 10.77
N TYR A 886 50.68 1.49 9.87
CA TYR A 886 51.56 0.86 8.90
C TYR A 886 52.99 0.87 9.44
N LEU A 887 53.62 -0.30 9.58
CA LEU A 887 55.03 -0.45 9.94
C LEU A 887 55.90 0.42 9.04
N PRO A 888 56.85 1.18 9.59
CA PRO A 888 57.62 2.10 8.79
C PRO A 888 58.78 1.39 8.08
N ALA A 889 59.01 1.71 6.81
CA ALA A 889 60.06 1.05 6.04
C ALA A 889 61.46 1.30 6.63
N VAL A 890 62.29 0.25 6.66
CA VAL A 890 63.71 0.35 7.01
C VAL A 890 64.50 0.94 5.84
N THR A 891 64.23 0.45 4.62
CA THR A 891 64.79 1.00 3.37
C THR A 891 63.65 1.53 2.51
N PRO A 892 63.48 2.86 2.37
CA PRO A 892 62.39 3.45 1.60
C PRO A 892 62.43 3.05 0.12
N THR A 893 61.29 2.65 -0.43
CA THR A 893 61.12 2.33 -1.85
C THR A 893 60.17 3.32 -2.53
N ILE A 894 59.77 3.06 -3.79
CA ILE A 894 58.73 3.86 -4.45
C ILE A 894 57.37 3.70 -3.77
N ASP A 895 57.11 2.55 -3.14
CA ASP A 895 55.86 2.21 -2.47
C ASP A 895 55.65 3.05 -1.19
N ASP A 896 56.73 3.49 -0.54
CA ASP A 896 56.68 4.29 0.69
C ASP A 896 56.45 5.80 0.46
N ARG A 897 56.14 6.20 -0.78
CA ARG A 897 55.61 7.55 -1.07
C ARG A 897 54.28 7.76 -0.35
N PRO A 898 53.79 9.02 -0.22
CA PRO A 898 52.49 9.26 0.38
C PRO A 898 51.41 8.43 -0.31
N PHE A 899 50.69 7.63 0.46
CA PHE A 899 49.62 6.75 -0.02
C PHE A 899 48.37 6.93 0.85
N GLN A 900 47.20 6.66 0.29
CA GLN A 900 45.96 6.67 1.06
C GLN A 900 45.82 5.34 1.80
N ALA A 901 45.64 5.37 3.12
CA ALA A 901 45.28 4.16 3.85
C ALA A 901 43.93 3.66 3.34
N LEU A 902 43.87 2.36 3.03
CA LEU A 902 42.65 1.67 2.66
C LEU A 902 42.67 0.29 3.32
N VAL A 903 41.71 0.03 4.21
CA VAL A 903 41.65 -1.21 4.99
C VAL A 903 40.33 -1.94 4.78
N SER A 904 40.38 -3.27 4.73
CA SER A 904 39.21 -4.12 4.53
C SER A 904 38.78 -4.77 5.86
N LEU A 905 37.47 -4.78 6.09
CA LEU A 905 36.81 -5.55 7.15
C LEU A 905 36.33 -6.86 6.55
N ASN A 906 36.73 -7.96 7.17
CA ASN A 906 36.39 -9.32 6.74
C ASN A 906 35.53 -10.00 7.81
N VAL A 907 34.33 -10.43 7.43
CA VAL A 907 33.40 -11.17 8.29
C VAL A 907 33.01 -12.45 7.56
N SER A 908 33.19 -13.60 8.20
CA SER A 908 32.94 -14.89 7.54
C SER A 908 31.44 -15.14 7.31
N ALA A 909 31.11 -15.95 6.31
CA ALA A 909 29.76 -16.41 6.03
C ALA A 909 29.11 -17.07 7.25
N ALA A 910 29.88 -17.84 8.01
CA ALA A 910 29.41 -18.48 9.24
C ALA A 910 29.02 -17.46 10.32
N ALA A 911 29.75 -16.36 10.45
CA ALA A 911 29.41 -15.26 11.36
C ALA A 911 28.25 -14.39 10.85
N LEU A 912 27.87 -14.54 9.57
CA LEU A 912 26.73 -13.89 8.92
C LEU A 912 25.61 -14.88 8.60
N THR A 913 25.54 -15.98 9.36
CA THR A 913 24.45 -16.97 9.31
C THR A 913 23.77 -16.98 10.67
N ASP A 914 22.46 -16.82 10.65
CA ASP A 914 21.64 -16.84 11.87
C ASP A 914 21.38 -18.28 12.36
N GLU A 915 20.76 -18.41 13.54
CA GLU A 915 20.41 -19.71 14.13
C GLU A 915 19.41 -20.53 13.31
N ASP A 916 18.66 -19.89 12.41
CA ASP A 916 17.68 -20.52 11.52
C ASP A 916 18.30 -20.93 10.17
N GLY A 917 19.58 -20.61 9.93
CA GLY A 917 20.32 -20.89 8.71
C GLY A 917 20.15 -19.84 7.59
N VAL A 918 19.52 -18.70 7.88
CA VAL A 918 19.46 -17.55 6.97
C VAL A 918 20.79 -16.84 7.01
N CYS A 919 21.37 -16.58 5.85
CA CYS A 919 22.70 -16.01 5.76
C CYS A 919 22.80 -14.85 4.77
N TYR A 920 23.91 -14.13 4.85
CA TYR A 920 24.28 -13.13 3.86
C TYR A 920 24.53 -13.79 2.51
N THR A 921 23.83 -13.34 1.46
CA THR A 921 23.93 -13.91 0.10
C THR A 921 24.49 -12.93 -0.94
N HIS A 922 25.03 -11.79 -0.49
CA HIS A 922 25.55 -10.75 -1.37
C HIS A 922 24.53 -10.28 -2.42
N GLY A 923 23.30 -9.98 -1.96
CA GLY A 923 22.20 -9.53 -2.81
C GLY A 923 21.60 -10.60 -3.73
N ASN A 924 22.08 -11.86 -3.69
CA ASN A 924 21.44 -12.95 -4.41
C ASN A 924 20.17 -13.39 -3.67
N LYS A 925 19.02 -13.06 -4.25
CA LYS A 925 17.69 -13.37 -3.71
C LYS A 925 17.15 -14.73 -4.12
N ASP A 926 17.84 -15.47 -4.98
CA ASP A 926 17.37 -16.76 -5.50
C ASP A 926 17.24 -17.79 -4.37
N SER A 927 16.27 -18.70 -4.50
CA SER A 927 16.12 -19.80 -3.56
C SER A 927 17.35 -20.72 -3.61
N GLY A 928 17.96 -20.97 -2.45
CA GLY A 928 19.18 -21.77 -2.34
C GLY A 928 20.47 -21.01 -2.69
N ALA A 929 20.45 -19.68 -2.73
CA ALA A 929 21.67 -18.88 -2.81
C ALA A 929 22.69 -19.29 -1.72
N ALA A 930 23.96 -19.37 -2.10
CA ALA A 930 25.03 -19.75 -1.19
C ALA A 930 25.37 -18.60 -0.23
N CYS A 931 25.68 -18.95 1.02
CA CYS A 931 26.19 -18.00 2.00
C CYS A 931 27.53 -17.42 1.55
N ALA A 932 27.70 -16.12 1.75
CA ALA A 932 28.86 -15.36 1.34
C ALA A 932 29.59 -14.76 2.54
N ASP A 933 30.91 -14.67 2.43
CA ASP A 933 31.71 -13.81 3.31
C ASP A 933 31.46 -12.34 2.95
N TYR A 934 31.53 -11.45 3.94
CA TYR A 934 31.54 -10.01 3.71
C TYR A 934 32.99 -9.50 3.65
N PHE A 935 33.31 -8.77 2.58
CA PHE A 935 34.56 -8.06 2.37
C PHE A 935 34.25 -6.60 1.98
N ALA A 936 34.95 -5.65 2.61
CA ALA A 936 34.96 -4.26 2.15
C ALA A 936 36.22 -4.05 1.28
N ASP A 937 36.17 -4.42 0.00
CA ASP A 937 37.30 -4.39 -0.94
C ASP A 937 37.09 -3.41 -2.09
N ALA A 938 38.18 -2.76 -2.49
CA ALA A 938 38.21 -1.76 -3.55
C ALA A 938 38.42 -2.38 -4.95
N ASP A 939 37.69 -3.45 -5.30
CA ASP A 939 37.75 -4.00 -6.67
C ASP A 939 36.93 -3.11 -7.63
N PRO A 940 37.54 -2.50 -8.67
CA PRO A 940 36.82 -1.67 -9.63
C PRO A 940 36.04 -2.45 -10.70
N LEU A 941 36.09 -3.79 -10.71
CA LEU A 941 35.41 -4.65 -11.70
C LEU A 941 34.23 -5.46 -11.13
N THR A 942 34.10 -5.54 -9.82
CA THR A 942 32.92 -6.06 -9.13
C THR A 942 32.43 -4.95 -8.22
N VAL A 943 31.14 -4.61 -8.23
CA VAL A 943 30.56 -3.58 -7.36
C VAL A 943 30.83 -3.96 -5.90
N ARG A 944 31.96 -3.52 -5.35
CA ARG A 944 32.41 -3.87 -4.02
C ARG A 944 32.71 -2.59 -3.27
N GLU A 945 32.11 -2.49 -2.08
CA GLU A 945 32.12 -1.30 -1.24
C GLU A 945 33.57 -0.83 -1.00
N PRO A 946 33.90 0.45 -1.24
CA PRO A 946 35.27 0.91 -1.12
C PRO A 946 35.81 0.63 0.29
N GLY A 947 37.02 0.08 0.36
CA GLY A 947 37.68 -0.15 1.65
C GLY A 947 37.72 1.12 2.50
N PHE A 948 37.92 0.97 3.80
CA PHE A 948 37.83 2.09 4.74
C PHE A 948 39.12 2.91 4.71
N GLY A 949 39.01 4.19 4.37
CA GLY A 949 40.12 5.14 4.31
C GLY A 949 39.90 6.35 5.19
N GLY A 950 40.64 7.43 4.94
CA GLY A 950 40.48 8.71 5.64
C GLY A 950 41.77 9.32 6.18
N SER A 951 42.91 8.62 6.06
CA SER A 951 44.23 9.20 6.31
C SER A 951 45.18 8.91 5.15
N GLU A 952 45.87 9.95 4.68
CA GLU A 952 47.12 9.76 3.93
C GLU A 952 48.19 9.29 4.91
N VAL A 953 49.04 8.35 4.49
CA VAL A 953 50.14 7.80 5.29
C VAL A 953 51.46 8.18 4.63
N ARG A 954 52.39 8.72 5.43
CA ARG A 954 53.70 9.20 4.96
C ARG A 954 54.83 8.55 5.74
N LEU A 955 55.90 8.16 5.07
CA LEU A 955 57.14 7.78 5.75
C LEU A 955 57.89 9.04 6.21
N GLY A 956 58.00 9.25 7.51
CA GLY A 956 58.66 10.40 8.11
C GLY A 956 60.05 10.10 8.67
N ARG A 957 60.85 11.16 8.81
CA ARG A 957 62.05 11.17 9.64
C ARG A 957 62.29 12.53 10.29
N LEU A 958 62.88 12.53 11.48
CA LEU A 958 63.47 13.72 12.09
C LEU A 958 64.93 13.86 11.63
N ARG A 959 65.40 15.08 11.38
CA ARG A 959 66.82 15.37 11.13
C ARG A 959 67.30 16.49 12.05
N ILE A 960 68.43 16.24 12.72
CA ILE A 960 69.14 17.24 13.53
C ILE A 960 70.42 17.62 12.79
N GLY A 961 70.58 18.89 12.45
CA GLY A 961 71.82 19.39 11.84
C GLY A 961 72.89 19.67 12.88
N ASN A 962 74.15 19.68 12.44
CA ASN A 962 75.28 20.04 13.30
C ASN A 962 75.40 21.57 13.44
N ALA A 963 75.95 22.03 14.56
CA ALA A 963 76.29 23.44 14.79
C ALA A 963 77.72 23.58 15.30
N HIS A 964 78.40 24.67 14.93
CA HIS A 964 79.74 24.97 15.42
C HIS A 964 79.92 26.48 15.64
N GLY A 965 80.71 26.86 16.63
CA GLY A 965 80.95 28.27 16.97
C GLY A 965 81.79 28.41 18.24
N SER A 966 82.00 29.64 18.71
CA SER A 966 82.78 29.87 19.94
C SER A 966 82.06 29.32 21.16
N GLU A 967 82.84 28.83 22.13
CA GLU A 967 82.45 28.47 23.49
C GLU A 967 81.80 29.63 24.29
N LEU A 968 81.89 30.86 23.77
CA LEU A 968 81.24 32.05 24.32
C LEU A 968 79.88 32.36 23.69
N GLN A 969 79.42 31.58 22.72
CA GLN A 969 78.16 31.78 22.01
C GLN A 969 77.25 30.56 22.16
N ALA A 970 75.94 30.81 22.25
CA ALA A 970 74.95 29.75 22.14
C ALA A 970 74.97 29.16 20.72
N LEU A 971 74.76 27.85 20.60
CA LEU A 971 74.66 27.17 19.31
C LEU A 971 73.23 26.74 19.05
N ASN A 972 72.76 26.96 17.82
CA ASN A 972 71.44 26.51 17.38
C ASN A 972 71.62 25.44 16.29
N LEU A 973 71.19 24.22 16.60
CA LEU A 973 71.16 23.10 15.68
C LEU A 973 69.80 23.12 14.95
N PRO A 974 69.77 23.11 13.61
CA PRO A 974 68.51 23.10 12.88
C PRO A 974 67.83 21.74 13.04
N LEU A 975 66.54 21.75 13.37
CA LEU A 975 65.67 20.59 13.36
C LEU A 975 64.78 20.64 12.13
N THR A 976 64.71 19.56 11.37
CA THR A 976 63.81 19.45 10.21
C THR A 976 63.06 18.13 10.26
N ILE A 977 61.74 18.17 10.12
CA ILE A 977 60.92 16.99 9.85
C ILE A 977 60.82 16.83 8.34
N GLU A 978 61.11 15.63 7.84
CA GLU A 978 61.09 15.33 6.42
C GLU A 978 60.20 14.10 6.15
N THR A 979 59.50 14.09 5.01
CA THR A 979 58.75 12.93 4.51
C THR A 979 59.30 12.44 3.19
N TRP A 980 59.23 11.12 2.95
CA TRP A 980 59.66 10.51 1.69
C TRP A 980 58.66 10.84 0.57
N GLN A 981 59.10 11.59 -0.43
CA GLN A 981 58.23 12.11 -1.49
C GLN A 981 58.83 11.89 -2.89
N ALA A 982 57.98 11.96 -3.91
CA ALA A 982 58.42 11.96 -5.30
C ALA A 982 59.20 13.24 -5.65
N LYS A 983 60.27 13.08 -6.45
CA LYS A 983 61.02 14.17 -7.09
C LYS A 983 61.09 13.95 -8.59
N ALA A 984 61.55 14.97 -9.32
CA ALA A 984 61.75 14.90 -10.78
C ALA A 984 62.66 13.71 -11.19
N THR A 985 63.59 13.31 -10.33
CA THR A 985 64.44 12.13 -10.50
C THR A 985 64.37 11.26 -9.24
N GLY A 986 63.45 10.29 -9.21
CA GLY A 986 63.33 9.31 -8.13
C GLY A 986 62.53 9.80 -6.91
N SER A 987 62.95 9.39 -5.73
CA SER A 987 62.33 9.76 -4.45
C SER A 987 63.38 10.35 -3.51
N ALA A 988 62.97 11.28 -2.66
CA ALA A 988 63.84 11.86 -1.63
C ALA A 988 63.02 12.29 -0.41
N PHE A 989 63.69 12.41 0.74
CA PHE A 989 63.12 13.07 1.90
C PHE A 989 63.05 14.58 1.66
N VAL A 990 61.88 15.16 1.88
CA VAL A 990 61.57 16.58 1.68
C VAL A 990 60.95 17.12 2.95
N ARG A 991 61.22 18.39 3.31
CA ARG A 991 60.60 19.05 4.46
C ARG A 991 59.08 18.84 4.48
N GLU A 992 58.56 18.44 5.63
CA GLU A 992 57.12 18.26 5.87
C GLU A 992 56.51 19.52 6.49
N GLY A 993 55.87 20.35 5.65
CA GLY A 993 55.28 21.61 6.09
C GLY A 993 53.95 21.47 6.85
N LEU A 994 53.30 20.31 6.78
CA LEU A 994 51.97 20.08 7.35
C LEU A 994 52.01 19.35 8.71
N ASP A 995 53.19 19.03 9.22
CA ASP A 995 53.36 18.44 10.55
C ASP A 995 52.86 19.40 11.64
N ASN A 996 51.89 18.93 12.42
CA ASN A 996 51.38 19.61 13.61
C ASN A 996 51.38 18.74 14.87
N CYS A 997 51.84 17.49 14.78
CA CYS A 997 51.79 16.52 15.88
C CYS A 997 53.16 16.30 16.54
N SER A 998 54.28 16.51 15.83
CA SER A 998 55.59 16.07 16.30
C SER A 998 56.13 16.94 17.45
N ALA A 999 55.83 18.24 17.46
CA ALA A 999 56.40 19.17 18.43
C ALA A 999 56.11 18.82 19.90
N GLY A 1000 54.90 18.34 20.18
CA GLY A 1000 54.48 17.98 21.54
C GLY A 1000 55.00 16.63 22.01
N VAL A 1001 55.50 15.79 21.10
CA VAL A 1001 55.86 14.40 21.41
C VAL A 1001 57.36 14.11 21.36
N LEU A 1002 58.21 15.03 20.88
CA LEU A 1002 59.67 14.81 20.78
C LEU A 1002 60.39 14.60 22.13
N GLY A 1003 59.79 15.00 23.25
CA GLY A 1003 60.40 14.91 24.58
C GLY A 1003 61.62 15.84 24.77
N ASP A 1004 62.34 15.66 25.87
CA ASP A 1004 63.52 16.47 26.20
C ASP A 1004 64.77 16.02 25.43
N PRO A 1005 65.61 16.96 24.95
CA PRO A 1005 66.90 16.61 24.36
C PRO A 1005 67.84 15.95 25.36
N VAL A 1006 68.52 14.92 24.89
CA VAL A 1006 69.58 14.23 25.61
C VAL A 1006 70.94 14.62 25.03
N LEU A 1007 71.86 14.94 25.93
CA LEU A 1007 73.25 15.27 25.62
C LEU A 1007 74.17 14.13 26.06
N ASP A 1008 74.97 13.61 25.15
CA ASP A 1008 75.94 12.55 25.39
C ASP A 1008 77.20 12.73 24.52
N GLY A 1009 78.16 11.82 24.64
CA GLY A 1009 79.36 11.82 23.79
C GLY A 1009 80.23 13.08 23.91
N PHE A 1010 80.26 13.71 25.09
CA PHE A 1010 81.09 14.88 25.39
C PHE A 1010 82.57 14.62 25.11
N SER A 1011 83.26 15.58 24.49
CA SER A 1011 84.66 15.47 24.07
C SER A 1011 85.41 16.80 24.23
N GLY A 1012 86.74 16.74 24.26
CA GLY A 1012 87.58 17.92 24.50
C GLY A 1012 87.55 18.38 25.96
N GLN A 1013 87.40 19.69 26.16
CA GLN A 1013 87.25 20.37 27.46
C GLN A 1013 85.78 20.69 27.81
N LEU A 1014 84.81 20.12 27.08
CA LEU A 1014 83.39 20.26 27.36
C LEU A 1014 82.89 19.07 28.19
N ALA A 1015 82.27 19.33 29.34
CA ALA A 1015 81.72 18.32 30.25
C ALA A 1015 80.20 18.42 30.41
N ALA A 1016 79.59 17.35 30.96
CA ALA A 1016 78.16 17.31 31.23
C ALA A 1016 77.72 18.42 32.21
N GLY A 1017 76.59 19.06 31.91
CA GLY A 1017 76.05 20.18 32.71
C GLY A 1017 76.67 21.55 32.41
N GLU A 1018 77.70 21.63 31.56
CA GLU A 1018 78.30 22.91 31.17
C GLU A 1018 77.53 23.64 30.07
N THR A 1019 76.74 22.92 29.28
CA THR A 1019 75.78 23.48 28.34
C THR A 1019 74.40 22.86 28.60
N THR A 1020 73.35 23.64 28.40
CA THR A 1020 71.97 23.24 28.66
C THR A 1020 71.17 23.28 27.35
N PRO A 1021 70.43 22.21 27.00
CA PRO A 1021 69.64 22.19 25.78
C PRO A 1021 68.29 22.89 25.96
N SER A 1022 67.77 23.45 24.88
CA SER A 1022 66.40 23.94 24.73
C SER A 1022 65.89 23.61 23.34
N VAL A 1023 64.57 23.48 23.19
CA VAL A 1023 63.93 23.20 21.90
C VAL A 1023 62.89 24.25 21.59
N VAL A 1024 62.91 24.75 20.36
CA VAL A 1024 61.89 25.63 19.80
C VAL A 1024 61.33 24.99 18.53
N GLY A 1025 60.03 24.71 18.50
CA GLY A 1025 59.39 23.96 17.42
C GLY A 1025 59.61 22.43 17.53
N PRO A 1026 59.46 21.67 16.44
CA PRO A 1026 59.21 22.12 15.07
C PRO A 1026 57.82 22.75 14.86
N SER A 1027 57.74 23.76 13.99
CA SER A 1027 56.49 24.31 13.44
C SER A 1027 56.59 24.32 11.92
N ALA A 1028 55.59 23.78 11.23
CA ALA A 1028 55.66 23.50 9.79
C ALA A 1028 56.93 22.72 9.41
N GLY A 1029 57.29 21.72 10.21
CA GLY A 1029 58.44 20.84 10.00
C GLY A 1029 59.83 21.46 10.17
N VAL A 1030 59.95 22.66 10.77
CA VAL A 1030 61.25 23.27 11.09
C VAL A 1030 61.27 23.73 12.54
N GLY A 1031 62.36 23.43 13.23
CA GLY A 1031 62.62 23.88 14.59
C GLY A 1031 64.10 24.18 14.80
N GLN A 1032 64.44 24.52 16.04
CA GLN A 1032 65.80 24.75 16.46
C GLN A 1032 66.03 24.12 17.83
N LEU A 1033 67.16 23.44 17.96
CA LEU A 1033 67.67 22.98 19.23
C LEU A 1033 68.79 23.92 19.66
N GLY A 1034 68.54 24.70 20.70
CA GLY A 1034 69.50 25.62 21.28
C GLY A 1034 70.36 24.94 22.34
N LEU A 1035 71.64 25.28 22.38
CA LEU A 1035 72.57 24.96 23.46
C LEU A 1035 73.15 26.26 24.00
N THR A 1036 73.12 26.44 25.31
CA THR A 1036 73.74 27.61 25.95
C THR A 1036 75.26 27.60 25.79
N ALA A 1037 75.87 28.79 25.79
CA ALA A 1037 77.32 28.92 25.72
C ALA A 1037 77.97 28.26 26.96
N PRO A 1038 78.91 27.32 26.79
CA PRO A 1038 79.51 26.63 27.94
C PRO A 1038 80.43 27.53 28.78
N GLY A 1039 81.02 28.56 28.17
CA GLY A 1039 81.92 29.53 28.81
C GLY A 1039 83.38 29.36 28.37
N ALA A 1040 84.22 30.36 28.71
CA ALA A 1040 85.62 30.42 28.29
C ALA A 1040 86.41 29.16 28.71
N GLY A 1041 87.21 28.62 27.78
CA GLY A 1041 88.07 27.45 28.05
C GLY A 1041 87.35 26.10 28.01
N LYS A 1042 86.07 26.05 27.62
CA LYS A 1042 85.30 24.81 27.47
C LYS A 1042 85.06 24.50 26.00
N THR A 1043 86.15 24.20 25.31
CA THR A 1043 86.12 23.84 23.88
C THR A 1043 85.93 22.34 23.71
N GLY A 1044 85.12 21.90 22.76
CA GLY A 1044 84.77 20.49 22.63
C GLY A 1044 83.48 20.26 21.86
N SER A 1045 83.13 18.98 21.66
CA SER A 1045 81.89 18.60 20.99
C SER A 1045 80.99 17.78 21.91
N VAL A 1046 79.69 17.91 21.70
CA VAL A 1046 78.64 17.13 22.36
C VAL A 1046 77.66 16.62 21.31
N ARG A 1047 77.18 15.40 21.47
CA ARG A 1047 76.09 14.83 20.67
C ARG A 1047 74.77 15.18 21.31
N VAL A 1048 73.80 15.50 20.46
CA VAL A 1048 72.43 15.82 20.86
C VAL A 1048 71.47 14.90 20.11
N HIS A 1049 70.51 14.34 20.83
CA HIS A 1049 69.43 13.52 20.28
C HIS A 1049 68.20 13.60 21.19
N PHE A 1050 67.09 12.97 20.81
CA PHE A 1050 65.94 12.79 21.68
C PHE A 1050 65.90 11.32 22.15
N ALA A 1051 65.68 11.06 23.44
CA ALA A 1051 65.72 9.70 23.99
C ALA A 1051 64.53 8.85 23.53
N GLY A 1052 64.73 7.99 22.53
CA GLY A 1052 63.75 6.94 22.19
C GLY A 1052 63.62 5.94 23.34
N GLY A 1053 62.44 5.77 23.90
CA GLY A 1053 62.17 4.74 24.91
C GLY A 1053 60.73 4.22 24.85
N PRO A 1054 60.47 3.00 25.35
CA PRO A 1054 59.26 2.22 25.05
C PRO A 1054 58.07 2.52 25.98
N SER A 1055 57.87 3.78 26.37
CA SER A 1055 56.78 4.20 27.27
C SER A 1055 55.87 5.21 26.54
N PRO A 1056 54.56 5.32 26.85
CA PRO A 1056 53.59 6.13 26.08
C PRO A 1056 53.84 7.66 26.10
N ALA A 1057 54.97 8.11 26.63
CA ALA A 1057 55.33 9.50 26.86
C ALA A 1057 56.79 9.82 26.47
N LEU A 1058 57.35 9.13 25.47
CA LEU A 1058 58.70 9.36 24.92
C LEU A 1058 58.64 9.50 23.37
N PRO A 1059 59.67 10.11 22.73
CA PRO A 1059 59.68 10.48 21.32
C PRO A 1059 59.21 9.40 20.35
N PRO A 1060 58.55 9.80 19.26
CA PRO A 1060 57.93 8.85 18.36
C PRO A 1060 58.97 8.09 17.53
N THR A 1061 59.03 6.78 17.72
CA THR A 1061 59.81 5.85 16.87
C THR A 1061 59.39 5.90 15.39
N TRP A 1062 58.22 6.47 15.09
CA TRP A 1062 57.76 6.73 13.72
C TRP A 1062 58.60 7.78 12.97
N LEU A 1063 59.45 8.56 13.65
CA LEU A 1063 60.41 9.49 13.04
C LEU A 1063 61.87 8.99 13.04
N ASP A 1064 62.14 7.80 13.57
CA ASP A 1064 63.46 7.18 13.50
C ASP A 1064 63.82 6.83 12.05
N PHE A 1065 65.11 6.79 11.73
CA PHE A 1065 65.56 6.45 10.38
C PHE A 1065 66.84 5.64 10.42
N ASP A 1066 67.06 4.82 9.39
CA ASP A 1066 68.28 4.02 9.28
C ASP A 1066 69.44 4.88 8.75
N TRP A 1067 70.10 5.60 9.65
CA TRP A 1067 71.20 6.51 9.29
C TRP A 1067 72.50 5.79 8.94
N ASN A 1068 72.68 4.54 9.42
CA ASN A 1068 73.94 3.82 9.37
C ASN A 1068 73.86 2.45 8.65
N GLY A 1069 72.69 2.04 8.20
CA GLY A 1069 72.45 0.76 7.52
C GLY A 1069 72.30 -0.45 8.45
N THR A 1070 72.09 -0.23 9.75
CA THR A 1070 71.97 -1.28 10.78
C THR A 1070 70.61 -1.33 11.45
N GLY A 1071 69.70 -0.42 11.10
CA GLY A 1071 68.35 -0.35 11.63
C GLY A 1071 67.90 1.08 11.93
N ARG A 1072 66.60 1.27 12.14
CA ARG A 1072 66.03 2.58 12.46
C ARG A 1072 66.52 3.06 13.83
N GLU A 1073 67.08 4.26 13.87
CA GLU A 1073 67.57 4.90 15.09
C GLU A 1073 67.16 6.37 15.16
N ALA A 1074 67.15 6.92 16.39
CA ALA A 1074 66.83 8.32 16.63
C ALA A 1074 67.83 9.25 15.94
N ALA A 1075 67.34 10.39 15.46
CA ALA A 1075 68.18 11.40 14.82
C ALA A 1075 69.19 12.02 15.79
N GLN A 1076 70.42 12.23 15.32
CA GLN A 1076 71.53 12.77 16.13
C GLN A 1076 72.16 13.98 15.44
N GLY A 1077 72.52 14.99 16.22
CA GLY A 1077 73.32 16.13 15.79
C GLY A 1077 74.55 16.33 16.68
N ILE A 1078 75.57 17.02 16.19
CA ILE A 1078 76.79 17.33 16.92
C ILE A 1078 76.93 18.85 17.03
N ALA A 1079 77.09 19.35 18.26
CA ALA A 1079 77.43 20.73 18.54
C ALA A 1079 78.92 20.83 18.90
N THR A 1080 79.66 21.75 18.30
CA THR A 1080 81.10 21.93 18.54
C THR A 1080 81.43 23.36 18.95
N PHE A 1081 81.92 23.52 20.18
CA PHE A 1081 82.32 24.80 20.76
C PHE A 1081 83.86 24.99 20.66
N GLY A 1082 84.31 26.12 20.11
CA GLY A 1082 85.72 26.46 19.92
C GLY A 1082 86.11 26.74 18.45
N ILE A 1083 87.40 26.94 18.17
CA ILE A 1083 87.89 27.24 16.82
C ILE A 1083 87.77 26.01 15.92
N TYR A 1084 86.70 25.94 15.13
CA TYR A 1084 86.52 24.94 14.10
C TYR A 1084 87.53 25.18 12.97
N SER A 1085 88.58 24.36 12.91
CA SER A 1085 89.65 24.49 11.89
C SER A 1085 89.26 23.92 10.52
N GLY A 1086 88.01 23.45 10.36
CA GLY A 1086 87.58 22.69 9.18
C GLY A 1086 88.32 21.36 9.02
N PRO A 1087 87.82 20.42 8.19
CA PRO A 1087 88.67 19.36 7.67
C PRO A 1087 89.72 20.01 6.76
N THR A 1088 91.00 19.61 6.87
CA THR A 1088 92.01 19.93 5.86
C THR A 1088 91.47 19.60 4.46
N PRO A 1089 91.55 20.50 3.46
CA PRO A 1089 90.97 20.25 2.15
C PRO A 1089 91.61 19.01 1.51
N LEU A 1090 90.80 17.99 1.24
CA LEU A 1090 91.20 16.79 0.52
C LEU A 1090 90.98 17.04 -0.99
N ILE A 1091 92.06 17.24 -1.76
CA ILE A 1091 92.03 17.67 -3.17
C ILE A 1091 91.80 16.50 -4.16
N PHE A 1092 91.42 15.28 -3.73
CA PHE A 1092 90.84 14.28 -4.65
C PHE A 1092 90.23 13.05 -3.93
N ARG A 1093 89.06 12.59 -4.38
CA ARG A 1093 88.60 11.20 -4.20
C ARG A 1093 88.04 10.72 -5.54
N ARG A 1094 88.72 9.75 -6.17
CA ARG A 1094 88.29 9.11 -7.42
C ARG A 1094 87.20 8.09 -7.08
N GLU A 1095 85.98 8.29 -7.57
CA GLU A 1095 84.98 7.23 -7.59
C GLU A 1095 85.44 6.10 -8.53
N LEU A 1096 85.33 4.86 -8.07
CA LEU A 1096 85.54 3.66 -8.87
C LEU A 1096 84.24 2.87 -8.75
N TYR A 1097 83.43 2.89 -9.81
CA TYR A 1097 82.21 2.10 -9.93
C TYR A 1097 82.54 0.61 -9.91
N ARG A 1098 81.81 -0.15 -9.09
CA ARG A 1098 81.40 -1.52 -9.42
C ARG A 1098 80.03 -1.82 -8.84
#